data_AF-A0A836GIU5-F1
#
_entry.id   AF-A0A836GIU5-F1
#
_cell.length_a   1.000
_cell.length_b   1.000
_cell.length_c   1.000
_cell.angle_alpha   90.00
_cell.angle_beta   90.00
_cell.angle_gamma   90.00
#
_symmetry.space_group_name_H-M   'P 1'
#
loop_
_entity.id
_entity.type
_entity.pdbx_description
1 polymer ?
#
loop_
_entity_poly.entity_id
_entity_poly.type
_entity_poly.pdbx_seq_one_letter_code
_entity_poly.pdbx_strand_id
1 'polypeptide(L)'
;MSSPRESISPAQATVSSGEGHSLSTEQVPTADPRSGQSAMVMDAALAGSPSLSSAVPRPNEFALPRRDTTAGSSGGPRAIPFYAVATWTTKESSSGHIGGQQRPSSATVLARAHTGPGTSSRIGSTVSASDPVSGATPLRPIRADHELPGRLFGAPGALRQSSGREGSLVDHRKGSLPSIGASAPTTTSRCDPAGGQEHPFDVSPVDRLTSAKAMRSGGQPIEDSLFYADVLFMWMGVDHTQYFTYDPSADVYQLAPGTGGAVQQQAAEVFQECGVLARHIDVGLRQPSASGDSFLQQSLRSALRRQLTQYHYLVSMLRERRNPPLHMGDLVVAYKRVHPKLWAMDCVLRETQHVKGGELASRMQQLVQHGSHRLASLLHDIYIETVSPLLHMTVESITKGDVCDPMREFYIVPVDSIDDAAENFWVAKYVLNTKMLPKTVPESVAQDILLVTKNIRFILHCCRAKQWRMDPSLIAEAERATFDTLPAVVHRALVFTNTAVLRLIREEFQLHGVLRLVNAFLLVGYGDFYELLITKLEPILSKMSSAVLLSVVRDQVQSALAEITPYAKHLDIDRFALLQCELVKDEAKLGWDTFVMTLPVPSPLNNIFDHGAMKVYRRLFRMMFRVKVAEVALKRAWRQNVVLDRLISSVQRTMQERSAWREVASDAHLLGLQLNHFVNNLWSYLVAEVCTVAQDLLLKAVEQCASMDDIRSAHNAYLAYLTQRSLLHTDCATIRMNVENTLTIVREYCGSQALLASLLQRGSGDLSTVKRQYQSLTDDFHREMSSLLTTLEEQHVHFGFLNFLLLRLNFNRFYHDSSDTAYNTEF
;
A
#
# COMPACT_ATOMS: atom_id res chain seq x y z
N MET A 1 25.95 47.59 26.89
CA MET A 1 27.41 47.81 27.05
C MET A 1 28.09 46.85 26.09
N SER A 2 29.03 47.25 25.22
CA SER A 2 29.69 48.56 25.06
C SER A 2 30.13 48.80 23.60
N SER A 3 29.97 50.05 23.14
CA SER A 3 30.65 50.67 21.98
C SER A 3 31.86 51.50 22.51
N PRO A 4 32.63 52.32 21.74
CA PRO A 4 32.50 52.71 20.32
C PRO A 4 33.86 52.79 19.55
N ARG A 5 33.87 53.63 18.49
CA ARG A 5 34.98 54.13 17.62
C ARG A 5 35.10 53.42 16.25
N GLU A 6 34.89 54.07 15.10
CA GLU A 6 35.50 55.30 14.49
C GLU A 6 36.84 55.00 13.79
N SER A 7 37.19 55.53 12.60
CA SER A 7 36.42 56.16 11.49
C SER A 7 37.36 56.45 10.27
N ILE A 8 36.80 57.00 9.17
CA ILE A 8 37.46 57.80 8.11
C ILE A 8 38.23 57.08 6.95
N SER A 9 37.92 57.52 5.72
CA SER A 9 38.56 57.19 4.42
C SER A 9 39.55 58.29 3.98
N PRO A 10 40.24 58.19 2.82
CA PRO A 10 39.93 59.14 1.73
C PRO A 10 40.22 58.68 0.27
N ALA A 11 39.88 59.56 -0.69
CA ALA A 11 40.44 59.72 -2.06
C ALA A 11 40.14 58.61 -3.12
N GLN A 12 39.36 58.85 -4.19
CA GLN A 12 39.62 59.63 -5.45
C GLN A 12 40.33 58.79 -6.55
N ALA A 13 40.06 58.95 -7.87
CA ALA A 13 39.11 59.80 -8.61
C ALA A 13 38.86 59.31 -10.07
N THR A 14 37.88 59.95 -10.75
CA THR A 14 37.65 60.07 -12.22
C THR A 14 37.31 58.79 -13.04
N VAL A 15 36.30 58.71 -13.95
CA VAL A 15 35.73 59.61 -15.00
C VAL A 15 36.60 59.60 -16.28
N SER A 16 36.11 59.46 -17.54
CA SER A 16 34.77 59.64 -18.15
C SER A 16 34.45 58.69 -19.34
N SER A 17 33.18 58.74 -19.83
CA SER A 17 32.70 58.72 -21.25
C SER A 17 33.19 57.68 -22.28
N GLY A 18 32.37 57.17 -23.21
CA GLY A 18 30.93 57.36 -23.44
C GLY A 18 30.52 57.37 -24.92
N GLU A 19 29.35 56.79 -25.24
CA GLU A 19 28.53 56.95 -26.48
C GLU A 19 29.12 56.47 -27.84
N GLY A 20 28.33 56.02 -28.82
CA GLY A 20 26.88 55.79 -28.85
C GLY A 20 26.36 55.17 -30.17
N HIS A 21 25.11 54.65 -30.13
CA HIS A 21 24.11 54.32 -31.19
C HIS A 21 24.53 54.22 -32.69
N SER A 22 24.03 53.26 -33.48
CA SER A 22 22.63 53.25 -33.97
C SER A 22 22.13 51.88 -34.51
N LEU A 23 20.95 51.85 -35.17
CA LEU A 23 20.15 50.64 -35.51
C LEU A 23 20.07 50.28 -37.01
N SER A 24 19.44 49.13 -37.30
CA SER A 24 18.77 48.71 -38.56
C SER A 24 19.63 48.02 -39.65
N THR A 25 19.16 47.12 -40.55
CA THR A 25 17.95 46.24 -40.65
C THR A 25 18.12 45.26 -41.87
N GLU A 26 17.51 44.06 -41.82
CA GLU A 26 17.15 43.11 -42.93
C GLU A 26 18.16 42.20 -43.73
N GLN A 27 17.69 40.95 -43.96
CA GLN A 27 17.75 40.04 -45.15
C GLN A 27 19.08 39.59 -45.85
N VAL A 28 19.56 38.36 -45.52
CA VAL A 28 19.57 37.07 -46.30
C VAL A 28 19.49 37.12 -47.87
N PRO A 29 20.13 36.22 -48.71
CA PRO A 29 21.17 35.16 -48.55
C PRO A 29 22.37 35.18 -49.59
N THR A 30 23.34 34.23 -49.53
CA THR A 30 23.70 33.20 -50.59
C THR A 30 25.09 32.51 -50.47
N ALA A 31 25.08 31.16 -50.51
CA ALA A 31 26.00 30.14 -51.11
C ALA A 31 27.57 30.20 -51.19
N ASP A 32 28.18 29.02 -50.87
CA ASP A 32 29.45 28.40 -51.38
C ASP A 32 30.83 29.09 -51.15
N PRO A 33 32.02 28.40 -51.31
CA PRO A 33 32.30 27.02 -51.79
C PRO A 33 33.37 26.17 -50.99
N ARG A 34 33.46 24.86 -51.33
CA ARG A 34 34.62 23.94 -51.67
C ARG A 34 36.08 24.28 -51.22
N SER A 35 37.09 23.37 -51.06
CA SER A 35 37.36 21.94 -51.42
C SER A 35 38.69 21.37 -50.82
N GLY A 36 38.89 20.03 -50.83
CA GLY A 36 40.20 19.32 -50.65
C GLY A 36 40.08 18.07 -49.73
N GLN A 37 40.47 16.80 -50.01
CA GLN A 37 41.38 16.09 -50.96
C GLN A 37 42.90 16.28 -50.69
N SER A 38 43.79 15.27 -50.83
CA SER A 38 43.66 13.86 -51.30
C SER A 38 44.78 12.92 -50.80
N ALA A 39 44.59 11.58 -50.85
CA ALA A 39 45.65 10.55 -50.94
C ALA A 39 45.05 9.17 -51.37
N MET A 40 45.80 8.35 -52.12
CA MET A 40 45.32 7.11 -52.79
C MET A 40 46.50 6.21 -53.23
N VAL A 41 46.32 4.87 -53.35
CA VAL A 41 46.92 3.92 -54.34
C VAL A 41 46.43 2.46 -54.04
N MET A 42 46.76 1.47 -54.89
CA MET A 42 45.95 0.28 -55.24
C MET A 42 46.55 -1.10 -54.86
N ASP A 43 45.83 -2.17 -55.29
CA ASP A 43 46.23 -3.57 -55.55
C ASP A 43 46.04 -4.66 -54.46
N ALA A 44 45.85 -5.95 -54.76
CA ALA A 44 45.18 -6.62 -55.91
C ALA A 44 44.98 -8.15 -55.68
N ALA A 45 43.83 -8.69 -56.15
CA ALA A 45 43.58 -10.05 -56.68
C ALA A 45 43.67 -11.37 -55.85
N LEU A 46 42.70 -12.25 -56.16
CA LEU A 46 42.77 -13.74 -56.30
C LEU A 46 42.83 -14.73 -55.10
N ALA A 47 41.67 -15.38 -54.89
CA ALA A 47 41.42 -16.84 -54.90
C ALA A 47 42.16 -17.83 -53.97
N GLY A 48 41.40 -18.71 -53.30
CA GLY A 48 41.93 -19.98 -52.76
C GLY A 48 41.05 -20.67 -51.70
N SER A 49 40.46 -21.82 -52.05
CA SER A 49 39.98 -22.84 -51.10
C SER A 49 40.41 -24.22 -51.61
N PRO A 50 40.87 -25.14 -50.74
CA PRO A 50 39.94 -26.19 -50.32
C PRO A 50 40.13 -26.71 -48.87
N SER A 51 39.29 -27.68 -48.52
CA SER A 51 39.11 -28.41 -47.25
C SER A 51 40.29 -29.31 -46.81
N LEU A 52 40.36 -29.65 -45.50
CA LEU A 52 40.06 -31.03 -45.01
C LEU A 52 40.25 -31.29 -43.48
N SER A 53 39.29 -32.04 -42.91
CA SER A 53 39.45 -33.11 -41.89
C SER A 53 39.69 -32.83 -40.39
N SER A 54 39.13 -33.75 -39.58
CA SER A 54 39.43 -34.10 -38.17
C SER A 54 39.07 -33.13 -37.02
N ALA A 55 38.59 -33.56 -35.84
CA ALA A 55 37.52 -34.50 -35.44
C ALA A 55 37.36 -34.49 -33.90
N VAL A 56 36.11 -34.42 -33.38
CA VAL A 56 35.49 -35.16 -32.23
C VAL A 56 36.31 -35.46 -30.94
N PRO A 57 35.75 -35.40 -29.69
CA PRO A 57 34.39 -35.07 -29.22
C PRO A 57 34.31 -33.97 -28.12
N ARG A 58 33.07 -33.60 -27.75
CA ARG A 58 32.69 -33.27 -26.35
C ARG A 58 31.57 -34.23 -25.91
N PRO A 59 31.55 -34.74 -24.67
CA PRO A 59 30.48 -35.61 -24.20
C PRO A 59 29.23 -34.85 -23.72
N ASN A 60 28.10 -35.54 -23.85
CA ASN A 60 26.69 -35.27 -23.47
C ASN A 60 26.51 -34.38 -22.22
N GLU A 61 25.58 -33.41 -22.18
CA GLU A 61 24.11 -33.56 -22.24
C GLU A 61 23.50 -34.48 -21.16
N PHE A 62 22.65 -33.88 -20.30
CA PHE A 62 21.43 -34.51 -19.79
C PHE A 62 20.28 -33.51 -19.89
N ALA A 63 19.09 -33.98 -20.25
CA ALA A 63 18.06 -33.14 -20.87
C ALA A 63 17.11 -32.45 -19.88
N LEU A 64 16.67 -31.25 -20.24
CA LEU A 64 15.45 -30.62 -19.70
C LEU A 64 14.25 -31.00 -20.58
N PRO A 65 13.11 -31.43 -20.01
CA PRO A 65 11.92 -31.72 -20.80
C PRO A 65 11.30 -30.43 -21.36
N ARG A 66 10.92 -30.47 -22.65
CA ARG A 66 10.15 -29.38 -23.28
C ARG A 66 8.77 -29.26 -22.60
N ARG A 67 8.25 -28.04 -22.55
CA ARG A 67 6.83 -27.76 -22.31
C ARG A 67 6.30 -26.92 -23.45
N ASP A 68 5.29 -27.43 -24.14
CA ASP A 68 4.68 -26.76 -25.28
C ASP A 68 3.80 -25.58 -24.84
N THR A 69 3.71 -24.57 -25.70
CA THR A 69 2.95 -23.35 -25.46
C THR A 69 1.53 -23.48 -26.01
N THR A 70 0.53 -23.52 -25.14
CA THR A 70 -0.86 -23.18 -25.48
C THR A 70 -1.37 -22.12 -24.52
N ALA A 71 -2.05 -21.10 -25.07
CA ALA A 71 -2.61 -20.00 -24.30
C ALA A 71 -4.09 -20.25 -24.01
N GLY A 72 -4.52 -19.95 -22.78
CA GLY A 72 -5.92 -19.94 -22.37
C GLY A 72 -6.10 -19.02 -21.18
N SER A 73 -7.03 -18.07 -21.25
CA SER A 73 -7.23 -17.05 -20.22
C SER A 73 -8.49 -17.30 -19.39
N SER A 74 -8.33 -17.49 -18.09
CA SER A 74 -9.42 -17.34 -17.12
C SER A 74 -8.90 -16.68 -15.84
N GLY A 75 -9.67 -15.72 -15.31
CA GLY A 75 -9.25 -14.87 -14.21
C GLY A 75 -9.53 -15.46 -12.83
N GLY A 76 -8.59 -16.25 -12.30
CA GLY A 76 -8.53 -16.56 -10.87
C GLY A 76 -7.81 -15.45 -10.08
N PRO A 77 -8.01 -15.34 -8.74
CA PRO A 77 -7.22 -14.43 -7.91
C PRO A 77 -5.74 -14.82 -7.98
N ARG A 78 -4.88 -13.86 -8.40
CA ARG A 78 -3.45 -14.09 -8.60
C ARG A 78 -2.74 -14.25 -7.26
N ALA A 79 -2.54 -15.50 -6.84
CA ALA A 79 -1.85 -15.81 -5.59
C ALA A 79 -0.36 -15.42 -5.69
N ILE A 80 0.05 -14.41 -4.91
CA ILE A 80 1.46 -14.05 -4.73
C ILE A 80 2.20 -15.28 -4.17
N PRO A 81 3.30 -15.74 -4.80
CA PRO A 81 3.86 -17.08 -4.57
C PRO A 81 4.58 -17.28 -3.22
N PHE A 82 4.47 -16.32 -2.30
CA PHE A 82 5.01 -16.38 -0.94
C PHE A 82 3.99 -16.80 0.14
N TYR A 83 2.71 -16.94 -0.19
CA TYR A 83 1.65 -17.24 0.79
C TYR A 83 1.58 -18.72 1.21
N ALA A 84 2.51 -19.12 2.10
CA ALA A 84 2.45 -20.37 2.86
C ALA A 84 3.08 -20.26 4.27
N VAL A 85 3.08 -19.06 4.87
CA VAL A 85 3.54 -18.83 6.25
C VAL A 85 2.40 -18.18 7.04
N ALA A 86 1.98 -18.82 8.14
CA ALA A 86 0.93 -18.27 9.00
C ALA A 86 1.48 -17.07 9.80
N THR A 87 0.84 -15.92 9.66
CA THR A 87 1.14 -14.71 10.44
C THR A 87 0.56 -14.82 11.85
N TRP A 88 1.33 -15.43 12.77
CA TRP A 88 1.02 -15.44 14.20
C TRP A 88 1.14 -14.03 14.76
N THR A 89 0.01 -13.33 14.85
CA THR A 89 -0.05 -11.94 15.34
C THR A 89 -0.03 -11.90 16.87
N THR A 90 1.16 -11.86 17.45
CA THR A 90 1.34 -11.52 18.87
C THR A 90 0.84 -10.09 19.12
N LYS A 91 -0.35 -9.97 19.71
CA LYS A 91 -0.86 -8.69 20.22
C LYS A 91 0.01 -8.21 21.38
N GLU A 92 0.82 -7.20 21.13
CA GLU A 92 1.30 -6.33 22.19
C GLU A 92 0.14 -5.43 22.66
N SER A 93 -0.16 -5.49 23.96
CA SER A 93 -1.09 -4.58 24.62
C SER A 93 -0.45 -4.12 25.93
N SER A 94 -0.19 -2.82 26.05
CA SER A 94 0.54 -2.22 27.17
C SER A 94 -0.40 -1.43 28.11
N SER A 95 0.00 -1.35 29.39
CA SER A 95 -0.69 -0.71 30.53
C SER A 95 -2.03 -1.36 31.00
N GLY A 96 -2.26 -1.55 32.31
CA GLY A 96 -1.32 -1.39 33.42
C GLY A 96 -1.91 -1.62 34.84
N HIS A 97 -1.02 -1.56 35.84
CA HIS A 97 -1.21 -1.40 37.29
C HIS A 97 -1.60 -2.58 38.24
N ILE A 98 -0.64 -2.85 39.15
CA ILE A 98 -0.75 -3.05 40.61
C ILE A 98 -1.12 -4.46 41.16
N GLY A 99 -0.21 -4.98 42.00
CA GLY A 99 -0.41 -6.10 42.95
C GLY A 99 -0.21 -7.50 42.36
N GLY A 100 0.41 -8.46 43.05
CA GLY A 100 1.17 -8.40 44.31
C GLY A 100 1.54 -9.79 44.86
N GLN A 101 2.76 -9.92 45.43
CA GLN A 101 3.24 -11.01 46.30
C GLN A 101 3.40 -12.47 45.79
N GLN A 102 4.60 -13.01 46.09
CA GLN A 102 4.92 -14.36 46.60
C GLN A 102 4.96 -15.63 45.69
N ARG A 103 6.18 -16.19 45.62
CA ARG A 103 6.55 -17.63 45.53
C ARG A 103 5.97 -18.42 46.73
N PRO A 104 5.70 -19.75 46.64
CA PRO A 104 6.70 -20.83 46.39
C PRO A 104 6.24 -21.89 45.35
N SER A 105 7.04 -22.76 44.71
CA SER A 105 8.31 -23.47 44.98
C SER A 105 8.28 -24.59 46.04
N SER A 106 7.95 -25.83 45.64
CA SER A 106 8.68 -27.07 46.02
C SER A 106 7.97 -28.39 45.64
N ALA A 107 8.77 -29.34 45.11
CA ALA A 107 8.79 -30.79 45.42
C ALA A 107 7.59 -31.74 45.10
N THR A 108 7.71 -33.09 45.05
CA THR A 108 8.78 -34.07 44.69
C THR A 108 8.19 -35.52 44.73
N VAL A 109 8.73 -36.45 43.92
CA VAL A 109 8.84 -37.94 44.17
C VAL A 109 7.77 -38.97 43.71
N LEU A 110 8.30 -40.05 43.08
CA LEU A 110 7.86 -41.48 42.95
C LEU A 110 6.47 -41.88 42.36
N ALA A 111 6.26 -43.11 41.82
CA ALA A 111 7.12 -44.05 41.06
C ALA A 111 6.34 -45.33 40.62
N ARG A 112 6.87 -46.04 39.60
CA ARG A 112 6.66 -47.49 39.29
C ARG A 112 5.23 -47.91 38.86
N ALA A 113 5.02 -49.02 38.15
CA ALA A 113 5.92 -50.06 37.63
C ALA A 113 5.31 -50.80 36.39
N HIS A 114 6.19 -51.46 35.62
CA HIS A 114 6.09 -52.76 34.88
C HIS A 114 4.70 -53.33 34.44
N THR A 115 4.53 -54.04 33.31
CA THR A 115 5.48 -54.80 32.46
C THR A 115 4.90 -55.04 31.04
N GLY A 116 5.75 -55.40 30.06
CA GLY A 116 5.32 -56.02 28.78
C GLY A 116 5.23 -57.55 28.86
N PRO A 117 5.51 -58.35 27.80
CA PRO A 117 5.94 -57.96 26.44
C PRO A 117 5.35 -58.76 25.24
N GLY A 118 5.54 -58.24 24.01
CA GLY A 118 5.62 -59.03 22.75
C GLY A 118 4.33 -59.63 22.17
N THR A 119 4.31 -60.19 20.94
CA THR A 119 5.30 -60.09 19.84
C THR A 119 4.70 -60.53 18.49
N SER A 120 5.15 -59.91 17.39
CA SER A 120 5.34 -60.51 16.04
C SER A 120 4.16 -60.81 15.07
N SER A 121 4.41 -60.40 13.82
CA SER A 121 4.19 -61.09 12.53
C SER A 121 2.82 -61.22 11.82
N ARG A 122 2.77 -60.51 10.67
CA ARG A 122 2.62 -61.03 9.28
C ARG A 122 1.23 -61.32 8.65
N ILE A 123 1.01 -60.59 7.54
CA ILE A 123 0.65 -61.07 6.17
C ILE A 123 -0.73 -61.71 5.95
N GLY A 124 -1.38 -61.26 4.87
CA GLY A 124 -2.51 -61.93 4.21
C GLY A 124 -3.83 -61.17 4.43
N SER A 125 -4.61 -60.65 3.49
CA SER A 125 -4.71 -60.62 2.02
C SER A 125 -6.15 -61.00 1.60
N THR A 126 -6.68 -60.28 0.63
CA THR A 126 -7.72 -60.71 -0.34
C THR A 126 -9.16 -61.05 0.11
N VAL A 127 -10.08 -60.23 -0.43
CA VAL A 127 -11.25 -60.65 -1.27
C VAL A 127 -12.66 -60.81 -0.63
N SER A 128 -13.43 -59.73 -0.81
CA SER A 128 -14.82 -59.64 -1.31
C SER A 128 -16.08 -60.01 -0.51
N ALA A 129 -17.01 -59.04 -0.50
CA ALA A 129 -18.45 -59.15 -0.77
C ALA A 129 -19.38 -59.89 0.21
N SER A 130 -20.19 -59.12 0.94
CA SER A 130 -21.57 -58.79 0.49
C SER A 130 -22.24 -57.69 1.32
N ASP A 131 -22.89 -56.76 0.63
CA ASP A 131 -23.89 -55.79 1.14
C ASP A 131 -25.27 -56.49 1.30
N PRO A 132 -26.33 -55.90 1.90
CA PRO A 132 -26.56 -54.45 2.12
C PRO A 132 -27.20 -54.00 3.47
N VAL A 133 -27.27 -52.67 3.67
CA VAL A 133 -28.51 -51.85 3.85
C VAL A 133 -28.25 -50.59 4.70
N SER A 134 -28.42 -49.41 4.06
CA SER A 134 -28.79 -48.08 4.60
C SER A 134 -28.07 -47.50 5.86
N GLY A 135 -27.51 -46.29 5.85
CA GLY A 135 -27.36 -45.31 4.76
C GLY A 135 -27.18 -43.86 5.26
N ALA A 136 -26.41 -43.05 4.50
CA ALA A 136 -26.34 -41.57 4.49
C ALA A 136 -25.90 -40.82 5.79
N THR A 137 -25.14 -39.72 5.76
CA THR A 137 -24.02 -39.23 4.90
C THR A 137 -23.24 -38.18 5.73
N PRO A 138 -21.97 -37.86 5.43
CA PRO A 138 -21.74 -36.54 4.80
C PRO A 138 -20.61 -36.53 3.75
N LEU A 139 -20.65 -35.56 2.82
CA LEU A 139 -19.66 -35.42 1.73
C LEU A 139 -19.00 -34.03 1.67
N ARG A 140 -17.81 -34.04 1.05
CA ARG A 140 -16.89 -32.94 0.71
C ARG A 140 -16.16 -33.39 -0.57
N PRO A 141 -15.52 -32.50 -1.36
CA PRO A 141 -16.03 -31.25 -1.95
C PRO A 141 -15.71 -31.23 -3.48
N ILE A 142 -15.49 -30.03 -4.07
CA ILE A 142 -14.71 -29.73 -5.30
C ILE A 142 -15.45 -29.67 -6.66
N ARG A 143 -15.25 -28.51 -7.32
CA ARG A 143 -15.25 -28.09 -8.76
C ARG A 143 -16.05 -28.92 -9.79
N ALA A 144 -16.89 -28.35 -10.66
CA ALA A 144 -16.89 -27.10 -11.45
C ALA A 144 -16.09 -27.14 -12.76
N ASP A 145 -16.82 -27.03 -13.88
CA ASP A 145 -16.37 -26.77 -15.25
C ASP A 145 -17.38 -25.81 -15.93
N HIS A 146 -16.95 -25.11 -16.98
CA HIS A 146 -17.76 -24.21 -17.80
C HIS A 146 -17.42 -24.36 -19.28
N GLU A 147 -18.41 -24.38 -20.18
CA GLU A 147 -18.39 -23.60 -21.43
C GLU A 147 -19.78 -23.48 -22.09
N LEU A 148 -19.87 -22.79 -23.23
CA LEU A 148 -21.11 -22.14 -23.72
C LEU A 148 -21.67 -22.77 -25.04
N PRO A 149 -22.13 -22.05 -26.10
CA PRO A 149 -23.57 -22.11 -26.40
C PRO A 149 -24.00 -22.48 -27.84
N GLY A 150 -25.01 -23.35 -27.95
CA GLY A 150 -26.13 -23.22 -28.90
C GLY A 150 -25.98 -23.71 -30.36
N ARG A 151 -26.94 -24.54 -30.81
CA ARG A 151 -27.59 -24.59 -32.15
C ARG A 151 -28.65 -25.70 -32.17
N LEU A 152 -29.91 -25.42 -32.55
CA LEU A 152 -30.50 -25.52 -33.90
C LEU A 152 -30.49 -26.94 -34.52
N PHE A 153 -31.59 -27.68 -34.35
CA PHE A 153 -32.35 -28.47 -35.35
C PHE A 153 -33.66 -28.97 -34.68
N GLY A 154 -34.84 -29.02 -35.30
CA GLY A 154 -35.25 -28.59 -36.65
C GLY A 154 -36.77 -28.31 -36.73
N ALA A 155 -37.25 -27.89 -37.91
CA ALA A 155 -38.67 -27.65 -38.24
C ALA A 155 -39.32 -28.94 -38.83
N PRO A 156 -40.46 -28.97 -39.58
CA PRO A 156 -41.30 -27.94 -40.25
C PRO A 156 -42.65 -27.71 -39.51
N GLY A 157 -43.60 -26.85 -39.88
CA GLY A 157 -43.89 -26.00 -41.07
C GLY A 157 -45.43 -25.92 -41.24
N ALA A 158 -46.05 -25.07 -42.06
CA ALA A 158 -45.56 -23.97 -42.90
C ALA A 158 -46.74 -23.04 -43.31
N LEU A 159 -46.46 -21.78 -43.65
CA LEU A 159 -47.28 -20.86 -44.51
C LEU A 159 -48.73 -20.51 -44.00
N ARG A 160 -49.27 -19.28 -44.16
CA ARG A 160 -48.92 -18.14 -45.03
C ARG A 160 -49.47 -16.80 -44.46
N GLN A 161 -48.90 -15.69 -44.95
CA GLN A 161 -49.46 -14.33 -45.06
C GLN A 161 -50.85 -14.31 -45.76
N SER A 162 -51.74 -13.30 -45.67
CA SER A 162 -51.79 -11.98 -44.98
C SER A 162 -53.19 -11.31 -45.12
N SER A 163 -53.38 -10.16 -44.46
CA SER A 163 -54.14 -8.97 -44.93
C SER A 163 -55.67 -9.01 -45.21
N GLY A 164 -56.39 -7.99 -44.71
CA GLY A 164 -57.82 -7.69 -44.99
C GLY A 164 -58.60 -7.45 -43.68
N ARG A 165 -59.17 -6.29 -43.28
CA ARG A 165 -59.65 -5.03 -43.89
C ARG A 165 -61.18 -5.01 -44.15
N GLU A 166 -61.87 -4.09 -43.46
CA GLU A 166 -63.30 -3.70 -43.59
C GLU A 166 -64.34 -4.81 -43.26
N GLY A 167 -65.54 -4.54 -42.71
CA GLY A 167 -66.07 -3.29 -42.14
C GLY A 167 -67.53 -3.42 -41.61
N SER A 168 -67.88 -2.59 -40.62
CA SER A 168 -69.21 -2.06 -40.19
C SER A 168 -70.53 -2.87 -40.32
N LEU A 169 -71.38 -2.87 -39.27
CA LEU A 169 -72.68 -2.14 -39.21
C LEU A 169 -73.58 -2.52 -37.99
N VAL A 170 -74.14 -1.50 -37.29
CA VAL A 170 -75.52 -1.41 -36.70
C VAL A 170 -75.94 -2.40 -35.59
N ASP A 171 -76.51 -2.05 -34.41
CA ASP A 171 -76.74 -0.78 -33.64
C ASP A 171 -76.93 -1.17 -32.12
N HIS A 172 -77.74 -0.67 -31.16
CA HIS A 172 -78.83 0.33 -31.06
C HIS A 172 -78.99 0.93 -29.63
N ARG A 173 -79.15 2.26 -29.57
CA ARG A 173 -79.81 3.12 -28.53
C ARG A 173 -79.72 2.86 -26.99
N LYS A 174 -79.22 3.91 -26.30
CA LYS A 174 -79.80 4.64 -25.14
C LYS A 174 -80.18 3.94 -23.81
N GLY A 175 -79.79 4.57 -22.69
CA GLY A 175 -80.53 4.50 -21.40
C GLY A 175 -79.72 5.07 -20.23
N SER A 176 -80.34 5.83 -19.30
CA SER A 176 -79.66 6.40 -18.12
C SER A 176 -80.41 6.11 -16.81
N LEU A 177 -79.64 6.22 -15.71
CA LEU A 177 -79.99 6.37 -14.28
C LEU A 177 -81.44 6.76 -13.93
N PRO A 178 -81.93 6.31 -12.74
CA PRO A 178 -81.92 7.25 -11.60
C PRO A 178 -81.50 6.64 -10.25
N SER A 179 -81.44 7.49 -9.22
CA SER A 179 -81.09 7.18 -7.81
C SER A 179 -82.22 7.57 -6.83
N ILE A 180 -82.17 7.07 -5.58
CA ILE A 180 -82.83 7.52 -4.31
C ILE A 180 -82.63 6.38 -3.28
N GLY A 181 -82.42 6.56 -1.96
CA GLY A 181 -82.16 7.77 -1.16
C GLY A 181 -82.08 7.48 0.37
N ALA A 182 -81.37 8.36 1.11
CA ALA A 182 -81.38 8.66 2.57
C ALA A 182 -81.73 7.63 3.67
N SER A 183 -80.87 7.50 4.70
CA SER A 183 -81.21 7.55 6.15
C SER A 183 -79.98 7.41 7.08
N ALA A 184 -80.13 7.81 8.36
CA ALA A 184 -79.13 7.80 9.47
C ALA A 184 -79.87 8.11 10.81
N PRO A 185 -79.24 8.14 12.01
CA PRO A 185 -78.11 7.39 12.59
C PRO A 185 -78.43 6.75 13.98
N THR A 186 -77.51 5.97 14.57
CA THR A 186 -77.52 5.63 16.02
C THR A 186 -76.10 5.36 16.57
N THR A 187 -75.91 5.31 17.90
CA THR A 187 -74.61 5.47 18.60
C THR A 187 -74.34 4.45 19.73
N THR A 188 -73.10 4.46 20.27
CA THR A 188 -72.55 3.67 21.42
C THR A 188 -72.21 2.19 21.13
N SER A 189 -71.27 1.51 21.81
CA SER A 189 -70.57 1.80 23.08
C SER A 189 -69.09 1.30 23.15
N ARG A 190 -68.29 2.02 23.95
CA ARG A 190 -66.93 1.79 24.55
C ARG A 190 -66.39 0.34 24.69
N CYS A 191 -65.05 0.18 24.56
CA CYS A 191 -64.09 0.16 25.69
C CYS A 191 -62.61 0.12 25.23
N ASP A 192 -61.69 0.54 26.12
CA ASP A 192 -60.26 0.80 25.84
C ASP A 192 -59.34 -0.45 25.95
N PRO A 193 -58.05 -0.34 25.55
CA PRO A 193 -57.03 -0.16 26.60
C PRO A 193 -55.96 0.91 26.27
N ALA A 194 -55.14 1.26 27.29
CA ALA A 194 -54.22 2.41 27.29
C ALA A 194 -52.79 2.10 26.79
N GLY A 195 -51.99 3.14 26.50
CA GLY A 195 -50.52 3.03 26.62
C GLY A 195 -49.60 3.77 25.64
N GLY A 196 -49.99 4.90 25.02
CA GLY A 196 -49.07 5.65 24.14
C GLY A 196 -49.35 7.16 24.08
N GLN A 197 -48.30 7.99 24.05
CA GLN A 197 -48.42 9.42 23.77
C GLN A 197 -48.37 9.65 22.26
N GLU A 198 -49.53 9.63 21.61
CA GLU A 198 -49.66 10.06 20.21
C GLU A 198 -49.84 11.58 20.15
N HIS A 199 -49.09 12.24 19.24
CA HIS A 199 -49.31 13.65 18.93
C HIS A 199 -50.59 13.80 18.08
N PRO A 200 -51.47 14.79 18.36
CA PRO A 200 -52.67 14.99 17.55
C PRO A 200 -52.33 15.34 16.10
N PHE A 201 -52.98 14.67 15.14
CA PHE A 201 -53.03 15.12 13.75
C PHE A 201 -53.94 16.36 13.67
N ASP A 202 -53.35 17.55 13.86
CA ASP A 202 -54.10 18.81 13.82
C ASP A 202 -54.58 19.14 12.39
N VAL A 203 -55.76 19.76 12.31
CA VAL A 203 -56.40 20.20 11.07
C VAL A 203 -55.62 21.38 10.49
N SER A 204 -55.34 21.36 9.18
CA SER A 204 -54.43 22.35 8.60
C SER A 204 -54.93 23.79 8.85
N PRO A 205 -54.06 24.73 9.28
CA PRO A 205 -54.50 26.07 9.72
C PRO A 205 -55.35 26.81 8.68
N VAL A 206 -55.07 26.55 7.40
CA VAL A 206 -55.74 27.15 6.26
C VAL A 206 -57.21 26.69 6.13
N ASP A 207 -57.54 25.49 6.57
CA ASP A 207 -58.92 24.97 6.50
C ASP A 207 -59.79 25.56 7.65
N ARG A 208 -59.17 26.26 8.60
CA ARG A 208 -59.87 27.08 9.61
C ARG A 208 -60.39 28.41 9.00
N LEU A 209 -59.75 28.97 7.96
CA LEU A 209 -60.22 30.18 7.27
C LEU A 209 -61.56 29.96 6.54
N THR A 210 -61.83 28.76 6.04
CA THR A 210 -63.06 28.44 5.29
C THR A 210 -64.26 28.10 6.19
N SER A 211 -64.07 28.00 7.50
CA SER A 211 -65.12 27.63 8.48
C SER A 211 -65.44 28.73 9.50
N ALA A 212 -64.96 29.96 9.26
CA ALA A 212 -65.08 31.09 10.19
C ALA A 212 -66.53 31.60 10.35
N LYS A 213 -67.26 31.06 11.33
CA LYS A 213 -68.57 31.59 11.73
C LYS A 213 -68.38 32.89 12.50
N ALA A 214 -68.90 34.01 11.97
CA ALA A 214 -68.56 35.36 12.41
C ALA A 214 -68.86 35.66 13.90
N MET A 215 -67.83 35.57 14.74
CA MET A 215 -67.78 36.24 16.04
C MET A 215 -67.32 37.69 15.84
N ARG A 216 -67.85 38.61 16.66
CA ARG A 216 -67.57 40.05 16.58
C ARG A 216 -66.23 40.39 17.25
N SER A 217 -65.13 40.39 16.49
CA SER A 217 -63.95 41.19 16.84
C SER A 217 -64.15 42.64 16.35
N GLY A 218 -63.74 43.61 17.17
CA GLY A 218 -64.06 45.04 16.99
C GLY A 218 -63.00 45.85 16.23
N GLY A 219 -62.47 45.32 15.13
CA GLY A 219 -61.49 46.03 14.30
C GLY A 219 -62.13 46.82 13.14
N GLN A 220 -61.48 47.90 12.69
CA GLN A 220 -61.85 48.54 11.42
C GLN A 220 -61.40 47.65 10.24
N PRO A 221 -62.30 47.27 9.31
CA PRO A 221 -61.93 46.44 8.16
C PRO A 221 -60.98 47.20 7.24
N ILE A 222 -59.87 46.57 6.87
CA ILE A 222 -58.90 47.12 5.92
C ILE A 222 -59.43 46.87 4.49
N GLU A 223 -59.14 47.75 3.54
CA GLU A 223 -59.44 47.46 2.13
C GLU A 223 -58.65 46.23 1.68
N ASP A 224 -59.32 45.21 1.14
CA ASP A 224 -58.72 43.95 0.72
C ASP A 224 -57.51 44.14 -0.20
N SER A 225 -57.55 45.11 -1.12
CA SER A 225 -56.44 45.42 -2.03
C SER A 225 -55.15 45.83 -1.28
N LEU A 226 -55.29 46.63 -0.22
CA LEU A 226 -54.21 47.09 0.64
C LEU A 226 -53.75 45.97 1.57
N PHE A 227 -54.68 45.24 2.18
CA PHE A 227 -54.36 44.08 3.03
C PHE A 227 -53.55 43.01 2.27
N TYR A 228 -53.96 42.67 1.04
CA TYR A 228 -53.24 41.72 0.19
C TYR A 228 -51.85 42.23 -0.23
N ALA A 229 -51.71 43.53 -0.52
CA ALA A 229 -50.41 44.13 -0.83
C ALA A 229 -49.46 44.14 0.39
N ASP A 230 -49.98 44.38 1.59
CA ASP A 230 -49.20 44.46 2.82
C ASP A 230 -48.79 43.07 3.34
N VAL A 231 -49.67 42.07 3.21
CA VAL A 231 -49.31 40.64 3.42
C VAL A 231 -48.19 40.20 2.47
N LEU A 232 -48.21 40.63 1.20
CA LEU A 232 -47.13 40.33 0.25
C LEU A 232 -45.83 41.09 0.59
N PHE A 233 -45.88 42.23 1.28
CA PHE A 233 -44.69 42.88 1.85
C PHE A 233 -44.15 42.15 3.09
N MET A 234 -45.03 41.71 4.00
CA MET A 234 -44.66 40.88 5.16
C MET A 234 -43.96 39.58 4.71
N TRP A 235 -44.42 38.96 3.62
CA TRP A 235 -43.79 37.79 2.99
C TRP A 235 -42.37 38.05 2.46
N MET A 236 -41.96 39.30 2.26
CA MET A 236 -40.58 39.67 1.93
C MET A 236 -39.66 39.81 3.17
N GLY A 237 -40.16 39.53 4.38
CA GLY A 237 -39.39 39.55 5.64
C GLY A 237 -39.15 40.93 6.25
N VAL A 238 -39.88 41.95 5.80
CA VAL A 238 -39.71 43.37 6.17
C VAL A 238 -40.22 43.65 7.58
N ASP A 239 -39.39 44.26 8.43
CA ASP A 239 -39.66 44.55 9.85
C ASP A 239 -40.98 45.28 10.13
N HIS A 240 -41.31 46.27 9.29
CA HIS A 240 -42.48 47.13 9.44
C HIS A 240 -43.13 47.38 8.07
N THR A 241 -44.43 47.11 7.97
CA THR A 241 -45.27 47.38 6.80
C THR A 241 -46.35 48.43 7.16
N GLN A 242 -47.42 48.59 6.38
CA GLN A 242 -48.48 49.56 6.71
C GLN A 242 -49.36 49.12 7.88
N TYR A 243 -49.54 47.82 8.06
CA TYR A 243 -50.40 47.23 9.09
C TYR A 243 -49.72 46.17 9.96
N PHE A 244 -48.56 45.63 9.56
CA PHE A 244 -47.81 44.62 10.33
C PHE A 244 -46.50 45.17 10.90
N THR A 245 -46.18 44.76 12.12
CA THR A 245 -44.88 45.00 12.78
C THR A 245 -44.35 43.68 13.34
N TYR A 246 -43.12 43.32 12.99
CA TYR A 246 -42.43 42.16 13.55
C TYR A 246 -42.02 42.41 15.01
N ASP A 247 -42.40 41.51 15.93
CA ASP A 247 -41.94 41.50 17.31
C ASP A 247 -40.75 40.52 17.47
N PRO A 248 -39.52 41.02 17.71
CA PRO A 248 -38.33 40.17 17.88
C PRO A 248 -38.28 39.39 19.20
N SER A 249 -39.20 39.65 20.13
CA SER A 249 -39.30 38.92 21.40
C SER A 249 -40.32 37.77 21.36
N ALA A 250 -41.36 37.91 20.53
CA ALA A 250 -42.37 36.88 20.28
C ALA A 250 -42.10 36.05 19.00
N ASP A 251 -41.22 36.53 18.11
CA ASP A 251 -40.90 35.92 16.80
C ASP A 251 -42.11 35.83 15.85
N VAL A 252 -42.95 36.87 15.87
CA VAL A 252 -44.33 36.91 15.37
C VAL A 252 -44.62 38.26 14.73
N TYR A 253 -45.45 38.31 13.68
CA TYR A 253 -45.89 39.58 13.07
C TYR A 253 -47.23 40.01 13.67
N GLN A 254 -47.20 41.11 14.42
CA GLN A 254 -48.39 41.68 15.03
C GLN A 254 -49.09 42.63 14.06
N LEU A 255 -50.39 42.41 13.83
CA LEU A 255 -51.27 43.34 13.13
C LEU A 255 -51.59 44.53 14.06
N ALA A 256 -51.60 45.74 13.52
CA ALA A 256 -51.82 46.97 14.29
C ALA A 256 -53.13 46.93 15.11
N PRO A 257 -53.09 47.23 16.43
CA PRO A 257 -54.20 46.99 17.34
C PRO A 257 -55.44 47.80 16.96
N GLY A 258 -56.58 47.12 16.78
CA GLY A 258 -57.85 47.71 16.35
C GLY A 258 -58.08 47.75 14.84
N THR A 259 -57.18 47.17 14.02
CA THR A 259 -57.37 47.02 12.57
C THR A 259 -57.71 45.58 12.17
N GLY A 260 -58.24 45.43 10.95
CA GLY A 260 -58.65 44.16 10.35
C GLY A 260 -60.03 43.68 10.79
N GLY A 261 -60.80 43.11 9.86
CA GLY A 261 -61.97 42.29 10.20
C GLY A 261 -61.55 40.88 10.68
N ALA A 262 -62.47 40.13 11.32
CA ALA A 262 -62.17 38.81 11.89
C ALA A 262 -61.48 37.83 10.92
N VAL A 263 -61.88 37.83 9.64
CA VAL A 263 -61.26 36.97 8.59
C VAL A 263 -59.85 37.48 8.21
N GLN A 264 -59.61 38.78 8.21
CA GLN A 264 -58.29 39.38 7.96
C GLN A 264 -57.34 39.12 9.14
N GLN A 265 -57.85 39.16 10.38
CA GLN A 265 -57.11 38.80 11.59
C GLN A 265 -56.71 37.31 11.58
N GLN A 266 -57.65 36.40 11.29
CA GLN A 266 -57.36 34.97 11.16
C GLN A 266 -56.45 34.64 9.96
N ALA A 267 -56.53 35.41 8.87
CA ALA A 267 -55.61 35.28 7.74
C ALA A 267 -54.19 35.77 8.09
N ALA A 268 -54.05 36.84 8.88
CA ALA A 268 -52.77 37.30 9.40
C ALA A 268 -52.09 36.24 10.28
N GLU A 269 -52.84 35.64 11.22
CA GLU A 269 -52.35 34.58 12.11
C GLU A 269 -51.72 33.39 11.37
N VAL A 270 -52.23 33.05 10.18
CA VAL A 270 -51.72 31.95 9.33
C VAL A 270 -50.64 32.44 8.35
N PHE A 271 -50.82 33.59 7.71
CA PHE A 271 -49.90 34.05 6.66
C PHE A 271 -48.57 34.61 7.19
N GLN A 272 -48.49 34.98 8.46
CA GLN A 272 -47.24 35.42 9.09
C GLN A 272 -46.13 34.37 9.10
N GLU A 273 -46.46 33.07 9.13
CA GLU A 273 -45.47 31.97 9.18
C GLU A 273 -44.48 32.08 8.00
N CYS A 274 -44.95 32.46 6.81
CA CYS A 274 -44.08 32.75 5.65
C CYS A 274 -43.14 33.94 5.88
N GLY A 275 -43.62 35.02 6.51
CA GLY A 275 -42.82 36.23 6.78
C GLY A 275 -41.76 36.00 7.85
N VAL A 276 -42.07 35.20 8.87
CA VAL A 276 -41.12 34.77 9.92
C VAL A 276 -40.05 33.87 9.30
N LEU A 277 -40.43 32.84 8.55
CA LEU A 277 -39.48 31.94 7.89
C LEU A 277 -38.59 32.67 6.87
N ALA A 278 -39.13 33.57 6.05
CA ALA A 278 -38.34 34.38 5.11
C ALA A 278 -37.29 35.23 5.83
N ARG A 279 -37.66 35.83 6.97
CA ARG A 279 -36.78 36.62 7.84
C ARG A 279 -35.72 35.77 8.52
N HIS A 280 -36.07 34.60 9.06
CA HIS A 280 -35.12 33.64 9.65
C HIS A 280 -34.06 33.22 8.64
N ILE A 281 -34.49 32.88 7.42
CA ILE A 281 -33.59 32.51 6.33
C ILE A 281 -32.64 33.67 6.00
N ASP A 282 -33.14 34.89 5.76
CA ASP A 282 -32.26 36.03 5.44
C ASP A 282 -31.30 36.37 6.60
N VAL A 283 -31.75 36.35 7.85
CA VAL A 283 -30.89 36.54 9.03
C VAL A 283 -29.81 35.45 9.13
N GLY A 284 -30.16 34.17 8.99
CA GLY A 284 -29.21 33.04 9.00
C GLY A 284 -28.24 33.04 7.81
N LEU A 285 -28.67 33.58 6.66
CA LEU A 285 -27.84 33.79 5.48
C LEU A 285 -26.88 34.98 5.64
N ARG A 286 -27.16 35.93 6.54
CA ARG A 286 -26.27 37.06 6.90
C ARG A 286 -25.31 36.70 8.04
N GLN A 287 -25.71 35.85 8.97
CA GLN A 287 -24.86 35.43 10.10
C GLN A 287 -23.69 34.54 9.65
N PRO A 288 -22.48 34.73 10.21
CA PRO A 288 -21.34 33.83 9.99
C PRO A 288 -21.61 32.46 10.61
N SER A 289 -20.91 31.44 10.12
CA SER A 289 -21.05 30.07 10.60
C SER A 289 -20.49 29.91 12.03
N ALA A 290 -21.24 29.22 12.90
CA ALA A 290 -20.77 28.88 14.25
C ALA A 290 -19.52 27.97 14.23
N SER A 291 -19.27 27.26 13.12
CA SER A 291 -18.09 26.41 12.88
C SER A 291 -16.88 27.15 12.25
N GLY A 292 -16.98 28.48 12.07
CA GLY A 292 -15.99 29.26 11.32
C GLY A 292 -16.06 29.05 9.81
N ASP A 293 -15.03 29.47 9.08
CA ASP A 293 -15.02 29.43 7.61
C ASP A 293 -15.05 27.99 7.05
N SER A 294 -15.82 27.84 5.96
CA SER A 294 -16.14 26.57 5.30
C SER A 294 -16.60 26.87 3.87
N PHE A 295 -15.99 26.24 2.87
CA PHE A 295 -16.40 26.35 1.47
C PHE A 295 -17.77 25.73 1.25
N LEU A 296 -18.06 24.59 1.89
CA LEU A 296 -19.35 23.93 1.74
C LEU A 296 -20.48 24.76 2.38
N GLN A 297 -20.29 25.35 3.57
CA GLN A 297 -21.30 26.26 4.14
C GLN A 297 -21.42 27.59 3.38
N GLN A 298 -20.38 28.07 2.71
CA GLN A 298 -20.48 29.22 1.79
C GLN A 298 -21.32 28.85 0.55
N SER A 299 -21.08 27.66 -0.03
CA SER A 299 -21.86 27.15 -1.18
C SER A 299 -23.33 26.89 -0.82
N LEU A 300 -23.60 26.37 0.38
CA LEU A 300 -24.97 26.23 0.91
C LEU A 300 -25.68 27.58 0.99
N ARG A 301 -25.01 28.62 1.50
CA ARG A 301 -25.58 29.98 1.53
C ARG A 301 -25.78 30.57 0.13
N SER A 302 -24.93 30.26 -0.85
CA SER A 302 -25.17 30.62 -2.26
C SER A 302 -26.47 30.00 -2.77
N ALA A 303 -26.61 28.68 -2.62
CA ALA A 303 -27.77 27.92 -3.09
C ALA A 303 -29.08 28.42 -2.46
N LEU A 304 -29.08 28.66 -1.16
CA LEU A 304 -30.24 29.16 -0.43
C LEU A 304 -30.55 30.62 -0.76
N ARG A 305 -29.55 31.51 -0.95
CA ARG A 305 -29.77 32.88 -1.46
C ARG A 305 -30.36 32.87 -2.88
N ARG A 306 -29.92 31.96 -3.75
CA ARG A 306 -30.47 31.76 -5.10
C ARG A 306 -31.95 31.36 -5.05
N GLN A 307 -32.33 30.42 -4.18
CA GLN A 307 -33.72 30.00 -4.00
C GLN A 307 -34.58 31.09 -3.34
N LEU A 308 -34.06 31.81 -2.33
CA LEU A 308 -34.74 32.95 -1.71
C LEU A 308 -35.00 34.09 -2.72
N THR A 309 -34.05 34.32 -3.62
CA THR A 309 -34.19 35.30 -4.71
C THR A 309 -35.30 34.91 -5.69
N GLN A 310 -35.40 33.61 -6.04
CA GLN A 310 -36.53 33.10 -6.85
C GLN A 310 -37.88 33.24 -6.12
N TYR A 311 -37.90 33.08 -4.79
CA TYR A 311 -39.08 33.34 -3.97
C TYR A 311 -39.48 34.83 -4.00
N HIS A 312 -38.55 35.75 -3.80
CA HIS A 312 -38.79 37.19 -3.87
C HIS A 312 -39.31 37.64 -5.25
N TYR A 313 -38.81 37.05 -6.34
CA TYR A 313 -39.40 37.27 -7.67
C TYR A 313 -40.84 36.74 -7.77
N LEU A 314 -41.15 35.57 -7.20
CA LEU A 314 -42.53 35.04 -7.18
C LEU A 314 -43.50 35.96 -6.41
N VAL A 315 -43.10 36.47 -5.24
CA VAL A 315 -43.90 37.42 -4.45
C VAL A 315 -44.11 38.73 -5.22
N SER A 316 -43.07 39.23 -5.89
CA SER A 316 -43.15 40.44 -6.73
C SER A 316 -44.10 40.24 -7.92
N MET A 317 -43.99 39.11 -8.63
CA MET A 317 -44.89 38.74 -9.74
C MET A 317 -46.36 38.59 -9.30
N LEU A 318 -46.61 38.11 -8.07
CA LEU A 318 -47.96 38.08 -7.51
C LEU A 318 -48.48 39.50 -7.22
N ARG A 319 -47.64 40.37 -6.65
CA ARG A 319 -47.98 41.77 -6.33
C ARG A 319 -48.23 42.64 -7.57
N GLU A 320 -47.57 42.36 -8.70
CA GLU A 320 -47.77 43.10 -9.96
C GLU A 320 -49.01 42.64 -10.76
N ARG A 321 -49.68 41.56 -10.35
CA ARG A 321 -50.86 41.00 -11.04
C ARG A 321 -52.09 41.90 -10.90
N ARG A 322 -52.31 42.77 -11.90
CA ARG A 322 -53.47 43.68 -11.95
C ARG A 322 -54.78 43.04 -12.39
N ASN A 323 -54.75 41.97 -13.20
CA ASN A 323 -55.94 41.31 -13.74
C ASN A 323 -55.74 39.78 -13.85
N PRO A 324 -56.73 38.95 -13.46
CA PRO A 324 -57.83 39.31 -12.55
C PRO A 324 -57.27 39.76 -11.19
N PRO A 325 -58.05 40.50 -10.38
CA PRO A 325 -57.62 40.93 -9.06
C PRO A 325 -57.30 39.73 -8.15
N LEU A 326 -56.41 39.96 -7.19
CA LEU A 326 -56.11 38.99 -6.12
C LEU A 326 -57.32 38.84 -5.18
N HIS A 327 -57.68 37.60 -4.90
CA HIS A 327 -58.65 37.26 -3.85
C HIS A 327 -57.94 36.49 -2.72
N MET A 328 -58.55 36.43 -1.53
CA MET A 328 -58.08 35.58 -0.42
C MET A 328 -57.78 34.13 -0.86
N GLY A 329 -58.56 33.59 -1.79
CA GLY A 329 -58.34 32.25 -2.38
C GLY A 329 -57.03 32.13 -3.18
N ASP A 330 -56.62 33.16 -3.92
CA ASP A 330 -55.32 33.19 -4.61
C ASP A 330 -54.16 33.18 -3.60
N LEU A 331 -54.26 33.98 -2.53
CA LEU A 331 -53.29 34.02 -1.44
C LEU A 331 -53.21 32.69 -0.69
N VAL A 332 -54.33 32.05 -0.39
CA VAL A 332 -54.39 30.69 0.18
C VAL A 332 -53.67 29.67 -0.72
N VAL A 333 -53.88 29.74 -2.03
CA VAL A 333 -53.20 28.84 -2.99
C VAL A 333 -51.70 29.16 -3.12
N ALA A 334 -51.30 30.44 -3.04
CA ALA A 334 -49.90 30.83 -2.97
C ALA A 334 -49.25 30.33 -1.66
N TYR A 335 -49.92 30.48 -0.52
CA TYR A 335 -49.47 30.01 0.79
C TYR A 335 -49.21 28.49 0.80
N LYS A 336 -50.20 27.68 0.37
CA LYS A 336 -50.04 26.21 0.23
C LYS A 336 -48.98 25.77 -0.81
N ARG A 337 -48.36 26.70 -1.56
CA ARG A 337 -47.21 26.46 -2.48
C ARG A 337 -45.87 27.00 -1.96
N VAL A 338 -45.89 28.11 -1.22
CA VAL A 338 -44.72 28.82 -0.71
C VAL A 338 -44.24 28.24 0.61
N HIS A 339 -45.14 28.12 1.61
CA HIS A 339 -44.77 27.76 2.98
C HIS A 339 -43.89 26.50 3.07
N PRO A 340 -44.22 25.37 2.38
CA PRO A 340 -43.39 24.15 2.45
C PRO A 340 -41.98 24.32 1.87
N LYS A 341 -41.73 25.31 0.99
CA LYS A 341 -40.39 25.59 0.47
C LYS A 341 -39.55 26.38 1.48
N LEU A 342 -40.13 27.43 2.06
CA LEU A 342 -39.46 28.24 3.09
C LEU A 342 -39.14 27.39 4.32
N TRP A 343 -40.11 26.62 4.80
CA TRP A 343 -39.92 25.70 5.92
C TRP A 343 -38.79 24.69 5.67
N ALA A 344 -38.68 24.14 4.46
CA ALA A 344 -37.59 23.23 4.10
C ALA A 344 -36.22 23.94 4.04
N MET A 345 -36.16 25.18 3.56
CA MET A 345 -34.93 25.98 3.51
C MET A 345 -34.43 26.39 4.91
N ASP A 346 -35.34 26.79 5.79
CA ASP A 346 -35.05 27.07 7.20
C ASP A 346 -34.61 25.80 7.95
N CYS A 347 -35.31 24.67 7.77
CA CYS A 347 -34.92 23.39 8.35
C CYS A 347 -33.49 22.99 7.96
N VAL A 348 -33.12 23.14 6.68
CA VAL A 348 -31.74 22.92 6.19
C VAL A 348 -30.74 23.85 6.90
N LEU A 349 -31.04 25.13 7.09
CA LEU A 349 -30.15 26.04 7.83
C LEU A 349 -29.96 25.62 9.29
N ARG A 350 -31.05 25.29 10.00
CA ARG A 350 -31.01 24.89 11.42
C ARG A 350 -30.25 23.59 11.64
N GLU A 351 -30.43 22.57 10.78
CA GLU A 351 -29.68 21.32 10.90
C GLU A 351 -28.20 21.41 10.48
N THR A 352 -27.82 22.40 9.67
CA THR A 352 -26.44 22.53 9.15
C THR A 352 -25.56 23.50 9.93
N GLN A 353 -26.13 24.39 10.75
CA GLN A 353 -25.44 25.52 11.41
C GLN A 353 -24.12 25.15 12.12
N HIS A 354 -24.07 23.97 12.75
CA HIS A 354 -22.93 23.49 13.56
C HIS A 354 -22.00 22.49 12.86
N VAL A 355 -22.28 22.13 11.60
CA VAL A 355 -21.69 20.96 10.92
C VAL A 355 -20.70 21.39 9.83
N LYS A 356 -19.57 20.67 9.63
CA LYS A 356 -18.51 21.05 8.68
C LYS A 356 -18.12 19.90 7.73
N GLY A 357 -17.56 20.22 6.56
CA GLY A 357 -17.00 19.25 5.61
C GLY A 357 -17.95 18.11 5.22
N GLY A 358 -17.43 16.88 5.14
CA GLY A 358 -18.21 15.70 4.75
C GLY A 358 -19.39 15.35 5.68
N GLU A 359 -19.40 15.80 6.95
CA GLU A 359 -20.59 15.63 7.79
C GLU A 359 -21.74 16.51 7.26
N LEU A 360 -21.46 17.73 6.78
CA LEU A 360 -22.48 18.64 6.21
C LEU A 360 -23.15 17.98 5.00
N ALA A 361 -22.34 17.47 4.07
CA ALA A 361 -22.83 16.73 2.90
C ALA A 361 -23.63 15.48 3.31
N SER A 362 -23.21 14.77 4.36
CA SER A 362 -23.93 13.62 4.91
C SER A 362 -25.28 13.99 5.52
N ARG A 363 -25.40 15.13 6.23
CA ARG A 363 -26.66 15.65 6.78
C ARG A 363 -27.61 16.06 5.67
N MET A 364 -27.14 16.80 4.69
CA MET A 364 -27.95 17.20 3.55
C MET A 364 -28.42 16.00 2.71
N GLN A 365 -27.59 14.96 2.53
CA GLN A 365 -28.02 13.74 1.86
C GLN A 365 -29.19 13.06 2.62
N GLN A 366 -29.15 13.04 3.96
CA GLN A 366 -30.25 12.52 4.79
C GLN A 366 -31.53 13.37 4.61
N LEU A 367 -31.43 14.70 4.57
CA LEU A 367 -32.57 15.60 4.31
C LEU A 367 -33.16 15.44 2.89
N VAL A 368 -32.34 15.20 1.88
CA VAL A 368 -32.81 14.89 0.50
C VAL A 368 -33.52 13.54 0.45
N GLN A 369 -33.05 12.54 1.20
CA GLN A 369 -33.64 11.21 1.27
C GLN A 369 -34.94 11.17 2.09
N HIS A 370 -35.03 11.96 3.16
CA HIS A 370 -36.18 12.02 4.08
C HIS A 370 -37.07 13.24 3.79
N GLY A 371 -37.61 13.33 2.57
CA GLY A 371 -38.44 14.45 2.14
C GLY A 371 -39.65 14.03 1.29
N SER A 372 -40.64 14.93 1.17
CA SER A 372 -41.74 14.72 0.23
C SER A 372 -41.26 14.87 -1.22
N HIS A 373 -41.78 14.06 -2.15
CA HIS A 373 -41.38 14.09 -3.57
C HIS A 373 -41.55 15.48 -4.24
N ARG A 374 -42.38 16.37 -3.67
CA ARG A 374 -42.60 17.75 -4.14
C ARG A 374 -41.52 18.74 -3.66
N LEU A 375 -40.76 18.38 -2.63
CA LEU A 375 -39.63 19.16 -2.09
C LEU A 375 -38.27 18.51 -2.40
N ALA A 376 -38.25 17.20 -2.68
CA ALA A 376 -37.04 16.46 -3.00
C ALA A 376 -36.21 17.09 -4.13
N SER A 377 -36.84 17.62 -5.18
CA SER A 377 -36.11 18.32 -6.26
C SER A 377 -35.46 19.62 -5.78
N LEU A 378 -36.18 20.45 -5.01
CA LEU A 378 -35.63 21.67 -4.42
C LEU A 378 -34.43 21.36 -3.50
N LEU A 379 -34.56 20.36 -2.64
CA LEU A 379 -33.48 19.93 -1.75
C LEU A 379 -32.30 19.33 -2.52
N HIS A 380 -32.56 18.60 -3.61
CA HIS A 380 -31.53 18.05 -4.49
C HIS A 380 -30.76 19.14 -5.25
N ASP A 381 -31.43 20.17 -5.77
CA ASP A 381 -30.82 21.35 -6.40
C ASP A 381 -29.90 22.09 -5.42
N ILE A 382 -30.36 22.29 -4.17
CA ILE A 382 -29.57 22.94 -3.10
C ILE A 382 -28.38 22.05 -2.69
N TYR A 383 -28.59 20.73 -2.60
CA TYR A 383 -27.55 19.76 -2.29
C TYR A 383 -26.45 19.74 -3.34
N ILE A 384 -26.77 19.63 -4.65
CA ILE A 384 -25.78 19.60 -5.74
C ILE A 384 -24.87 20.83 -5.71
N GLU A 385 -25.44 22.03 -5.58
CA GLU A 385 -24.64 23.27 -5.47
C GLU A 385 -23.77 23.23 -4.21
N THR A 386 -24.31 22.76 -3.07
CA THR A 386 -23.56 22.69 -1.81
C THR A 386 -22.37 21.72 -1.85
N VAL A 387 -22.51 20.55 -2.48
CA VAL A 387 -21.43 19.55 -2.57
C VAL A 387 -20.48 19.76 -3.76
N SER A 388 -20.77 20.73 -4.64
CA SER A 388 -19.92 21.06 -5.79
C SER A 388 -18.45 21.35 -5.43
N PRO A 389 -18.11 22.12 -4.36
CA PRO A 389 -16.71 22.32 -3.97
C PRO A 389 -16.00 21.03 -3.54
N LEU A 390 -16.72 20.12 -2.86
CA LEU A 390 -16.16 18.83 -2.43
C LEU A 390 -15.88 17.91 -3.63
N LEU A 391 -16.75 17.97 -4.64
CA LEU A 391 -16.56 17.28 -5.91
C LEU A 391 -15.40 17.89 -6.71
N HIS A 392 -15.28 19.23 -6.76
CA HIS A 392 -14.14 19.91 -7.39
C HIS A 392 -12.80 19.51 -6.75
N MET A 393 -12.70 19.53 -5.42
CA MET A 393 -11.49 19.04 -4.70
C MET A 393 -11.21 17.57 -5.02
N THR A 394 -12.25 16.74 -5.18
CA THR A 394 -12.08 15.34 -5.61
C THR A 394 -11.53 15.25 -7.04
N VAL A 395 -12.09 16.01 -7.99
CA VAL A 395 -11.68 16.05 -9.40
C VAL A 395 -10.25 16.56 -9.56
N GLU A 396 -9.88 17.63 -8.85
CA GLU A 396 -8.52 18.18 -8.83
C GLU A 396 -7.51 17.16 -8.26
N SER A 397 -7.89 16.45 -7.20
CA SER A 397 -7.08 15.40 -6.59
C SER A 397 -6.85 14.20 -7.53
N ILE A 398 -7.85 13.77 -8.32
CA ILE A 398 -7.68 12.65 -9.28
C ILE A 398 -7.10 13.04 -10.64
N THR A 399 -7.03 14.32 -10.98
CA THR A 399 -6.48 14.81 -12.26
C THR A 399 -5.09 15.42 -12.15
N LYS A 400 -4.80 16.15 -11.07
CA LYS A 400 -3.52 16.83 -10.80
C LYS A 400 -2.72 16.20 -9.64
N GLY A 401 -3.39 15.42 -8.78
CA GLY A 401 -2.82 15.00 -7.50
C GLY A 401 -2.79 16.12 -6.45
N ASP A 402 -3.37 17.29 -6.74
CA ASP A 402 -3.38 18.43 -5.83
C ASP A 402 -4.51 18.35 -4.80
N VAL A 403 -4.16 18.65 -3.55
CA VAL A 403 -5.08 18.67 -2.40
C VAL A 403 -5.07 20.08 -1.82
N CYS A 404 -5.72 20.99 -2.53
CA CYS A 404 -5.81 22.41 -2.17
C CYS A 404 -6.99 22.65 -1.22
N ASP A 405 -6.83 22.27 0.06
CA ASP A 405 -7.85 22.44 1.10
C ASP A 405 -7.42 23.39 2.24
N PRO A 406 -7.55 24.72 2.05
CA PRO A 406 -7.33 25.71 3.12
C PRO A 406 -8.23 25.55 4.35
N MET A 407 -9.41 24.92 4.22
CA MET A 407 -10.46 24.93 5.25
C MET A 407 -10.55 23.63 6.05
N ARG A 408 -9.79 22.60 5.66
CA ARG A 408 -9.74 21.26 6.28
C ARG A 408 -11.10 20.55 6.25
N GLU A 409 -11.72 20.56 5.07
CA GLU A 409 -13.03 19.96 4.78
C GLU A 409 -12.97 18.71 3.90
N PHE A 410 -11.85 18.46 3.23
CA PHE A 410 -11.63 17.30 2.38
C PHE A 410 -11.24 16.06 3.19
N TYR A 411 -11.59 14.88 2.68
CA TYR A 411 -11.37 13.60 3.35
C TYR A 411 -9.96 13.03 3.14
N ILE A 412 -9.18 13.52 2.18
CA ILE A 412 -7.76 13.18 2.05
C ILE A 412 -6.94 14.33 2.62
N VAL A 413 -6.06 14.03 3.58
CA VAL A 413 -5.24 15.03 4.27
C VAL A 413 -3.75 14.76 3.97
N PRO A 414 -3.01 15.74 3.43
CA PRO A 414 -1.55 15.65 3.35
C PRO A 414 -0.92 15.85 4.73
N VAL A 415 0.17 15.14 5.00
CA VAL A 415 0.98 15.28 6.22
C VAL A 415 2.18 16.14 5.89
N ASP A 416 2.18 17.39 6.35
CA ASP A 416 3.20 18.38 5.99
C ASP A 416 4.60 18.03 6.52
N SER A 417 4.69 17.29 7.62
CA SER A 417 5.95 16.90 8.29
C SER A 417 6.73 15.74 7.61
N ILE A 418 6.40 15.41 6.36
CA ILE A 418 7.04 14.32 5.61
C ILE A 418 7.50 14.89 4.26
N ASP A 419 8.80 14.87 3.99
CA ASP A 419 9.36 15.34 2.72
C ASP A 419 9.04 14.39 1.56
N ASP A 420 8.93 14.93 0.34
CA ASP A 420 8.65 14.13 -0.87
C ASP A 420 9.81 13.18 -1.25
N ALA A 421 10.97 13.32 -0.62
CA ALA A 421 12.11 12.42 -0.78
C ALA A 421 12.17 11.31 0.30
N ALA A 422 11.30 11.36 1.33
CA ALA A 422 11.39 10.47 2.48
C ALA A 422 10.96 9.02 2.16
N GLU A 423 11.58 8.05 2.86
CA GLU A 423 11.31 6.61 2.66
C GLU A 423 9.88 6.20 3.05
N ASN A 424 9.25 6.97 3.95
CA ASN A 424 7.89 6.74 4.45
C ASN A 424 6.80 7.52 3.69
N PHE A 425 7.16 8.25 2.62
CA PHE A 425 6.23 9.07 1.83
C PHE A 425 4.98 8.26 1.41
N TRP A 426 5.18 7.09 0.80
CA TRP A 426 4.09 6.28 0.27
C TRP A 426 3.08 5.86 1.34
N VAL A 427 3.60 5.45 2.51
CA VAL A 427 2.77 4.96 3.62
C VAL A 427 2.03 6.11 4.29
N ALA A 428 2.74 7.20 4.63
CA ALA A 428 2.29 8.17 5.62
C ALA A 428 2.06 9.61 5.11
N LYS A 429 2.46 9.98 3.88
CA LYS A 429 2.29 11.36 3.38
C LYS A 429 0.83 11.76 3.18
N TYR A 430 -0.05 10.82 2.86
CA TYR A 430 -1.48 11.07 2.62
C TYR A 430 -2.33 10.07 3.41
N VAL A 431 -3.29 10.60 4.18
CA VAL A 431 -4.14 9.83 5.11
C VAL A 431 -5.62 10.14 4.86
N LEU A 432 -6.48 9.12 4.97
CA LEU A 432 -7.93 9.27 4.91
C LEU A 432 -8.50 9.72 6.26
N ASN A 433 -9.10 10.91 6.31
CA ASN A 433 -9.82 11.44 7.46
C ASN A 433 -11.29 10.99 7.42
N THR A 434 -11.57 9.84 8.04
CA THR A 434 -12.91 9.24 8.09
C THR A 434 -13.99 10.12 8.72
N LYS A 435 -13.63 11.15 9.50
CA LYS A 435 -14.59 12.13 10.06
C LYS A 435 -15.09 13.14 9.02
N MET A 436 -14.31 13.40 7.97
CA MET A 436 -14.67 14.30 6.86
C MET A 436 -15.09 13.54 5.60
N LEU A 437 -15.21 12.20 5.67
CA LEU A 437 -15.74 11.38 4.58
C LEU A 437 -17.27 11.49 4.55
N PRO A 438 -17.89 11.94 3.43
CA PRO A 438 -19.34 11.98 3.34
C PRO A 438 -19.93 10.59 3.11
N LYS A 439 -21.12 10.31 3.66
CA LYS A 439 -21.92 9.09 3.36
C LYS A 439 -22.26 8.91 1.87
N THR A 440 -22.05 9.95 1.05
CA THR A 440 -22.24 9.96 -0.40
C THR A 440 -21.13 9.21 -1.15
N VAL A 441 -19.94 9.04 -0.54
CA VAL A 441 -18.78 8.36 -1.13
C VAL A 441 -18.48 7.10 -0.31
N PRO A 442 -18.61 5.89 -0.88
CA PRO A 442 -18.21 4.65 -0.21
C PRO A 442 -16.72 4.68 0.18
N GLU A 443 -16.37 4.09 1.32
CA GLU A 443 -14.99 4.12 1.81
C GLU A 443 -13.99 3.50 0.82
N SER A 444 -14.38 2.45 0.11
CA SER A 444 -13.58 1.86 -0.98
C SER A 444 -13.24 2.86 -2.09
N VAL A 445 -14.21 3.67 -2.52
CA VAL A 445 -13.99 4.71 -3.53
C VAL A 445 -13.08 5.82 -2.98
N ALA A 446 -13.18 6.15 -1.69
CA ALA A 446 -12.27 7.11 -1.06
C ALA A 446 -10.84 6.56 -0.89
N GLN A 447 -10.68 5.26 -0.67
CA GLN A 447 -9.38 4.56 -0.68
C GLN A 447 -8.79 4.52 -2.10
N ASP A 448 -9.60 4.27 -3.13
CA ASP A 448 -9.17 4.35 -4.54
C ASP A 448 -8.74 5.77 -4.93
N ILE A 449 -9.51 6.81 -4.55
CA ILE A 449 -9.15 8.22 -4.76
C ILE A 449 -7.82 8.54 -4.06
N LEU A 450 -7.65 8.13 -2.80
CA LEU A 450 -6.39 8.28 -2.06
C LEU A 450 -5.21 7.64 -2.80
N LEU A 451 -5.40 6.46 -3.38
CA LEU A 451 -4.35 5.77 -4.15
C LEU A 451 -4.06 6.46 -5.49
N VAL A 452 -5.07 7.00 -6.19
CA VAL A 452 -4.87 7.86 -7.38
C VAL A 452 -4.05 9.10 -7.01
N THR A 453 -4.41 9.81 -5.92
CA THR A 453 -3.67 10.99 -5.44
C THR A 453 -2.22 10.63 -5.10
N LYS A 454 -2.01 9.53 -4.37
CA LYS A 454 -0.66 9.01 -4.05
C LYS A 454 0.14 8.70 -5.30
N ASN A 455 -0.45 8.02 -6.29
CA ASN A 455 0.19 7.70 -7.57
C ASN A 455 0.67 8.98 -8.29
N ILE A 456 -0.22 9.94 -8.51
CA ILE A 456 0.11 11.17 -9.24
C ILE A 456 1.19 11.97 -8.51
N ARG A 457 1.08 12.11 -7.18
CA ARG A 457 2.08 12.80 -6.35
C ARG A 457 3.44 12.09 -6.34
N PHE A 458 3.45 10.77 -6.30
CA PHE A 458 4.67 9.96 -6.41
C PHE A 458 5.36 10.15 -7.77
N ILE A 459 4.59 10.18 -8.87
CA ILE A 459 5.11 10.46 -10.21
C ILE A 459 5.72 11.88 -10.30
N LEU A 460 5.00 12.89 -9.83
CA LEU A 460 5.41 14.29 -9.99
C LEU A 460 6.58 14.69 -9.07
N HIS A 461 6.61 14.19 -7.83
CA HIS A 461 7.61 14.62 -6.82
C HIS A 461 8.71 13.59 -6.58
N CYS A 462 8.37 12.33 -6.25
CA CYS A 462 9.36 11.29 -5.95
C CYS A 462 10.12 10.84 -7.20
N CYS A 463 9.40 10.55 -8.29
CA CYS A 463 9.97 10.24 -9.59
C CYS A 463 10.42 11.50 -10.37
N ARG A 464 10.09 12.70 -9.87
CA ARG A 464 10.41 14.02 -10.47
C ARG A 464 9.93 14.21 -11.92
N ALA A 465 8.95 13.43 -12.38
CA ALA A 465 8.51 13.38 -13.77
C ALA A 465 7.56 14.54 -14.13
N LYS A 466 8.05 15.79 -14.02
CA LYS A 466 7.27 17.04 -14.21
C LYS A 466 6.57 17.20 -15.58
N GLN A 467 6.93 16.38 -16.57
CA GLN A 467 6.29 16.37 -17.89
C GLN A 467 5.11 15.40 -17.99
N TRP A 468 4.93 14.50 -17.01
CA TRP A 468 3.82 13.55 -16.97
C TRP A 468 2.49 14.28 -16.82
N ARG A 469 1.45 13.75 -17.48
CA ARG A 469 0.09 14.28 -17.45
C ARG A 469 -0.93 13.14 -17.42
N MET A 470 -2.07 13.40 -16.82
CA MET A 470 -3.24 12.54 -16.91
C MET A 470 -3.81 12.53 -18.34
N ASP A 471 -4.48 11.45 -18.73
CA ASP A 471 -5.17 11.34 -20.02
C ASP A 471 -6.23 12.48 -20.17
N PRO A 472 -6.19 13.30 -21.23
CA PRO A 472 -7.15 14.40 -21.42
C PRO A 472 -8.60 13.94 -21.54
N SER A 473 -8.86 12.69 -21.96
CA SER A 473 -10.21 12.13 -21.97
C SER A 473 -10.74 11.89 -20.55
N LEU A 474 -9.89 11.36 -19.65
CA LEU A 474 -10.24 11.16 -18.25
C LEU A 474 -10.35 12.47 -17.47
N ILE A 475 -9.57 13.51 -17.82
CA ILE A 475 -9.76 14.87 -17.28
C ILE A 475 -11.16 15.40 -17.66
N ALA A 476 -11.48 15.41 -18.95
CA ALA A 476 -12.76 15.92 -19.44
C ALA A 476 -13.97 15.10 -18.96
N GLU A 477 -13.79 13.84 -18.57
CA GLU A 477 -14.82 13.02 -17.94
C GLU A 477 -14.95 13.32 -16.44
N ALA A 478 -13.83 13.49 -15.72
CA ALA A 478 -13.83 13.89 -14.32
C ALA A 478 -14.46 15.27 -14.10
N GLU A 479 -14.20 16.24 -14.99
CA GLU A 479 -14.85 17.57 -15.01
C GLU A 479 -16.39 17.50 -15.17
N ARG A 480 -16.93 16.37 -15.65
CA ARG A 480 -18.37 16.12 -15.82
C ARG A 480 -18.92 15.07 -14.87
N ALA A 481 -18.12 14.59 -13.91
CA ALA A 481 -18.55 13.58 -12.96
C ALA A 481 -19.65 14.10 -12.02
N THR A 482 -20.48 13.18 -11.52
CA THR A 482 -21.32 13.36 -10.33
C THR A 482 -20.90 12.33 -9.29
N PHE A 483 -21.44 12.40 -8.06
CA PHE A 483 -21.15 11.38 -7.04
C PHE A 483 -21.55 9.95 -7.48
N ASP A 484 -22.51 9.82 -8.39
CA ASP A 484 -22.97 8.53 -8.93
C ASP A 484 -22.03 7.97 -10.00
N THR A 485 -21.43 8.82 -10.85
CA THR A 485 -20.50 8.41 -11.91
C THR A 485 -19.04 8.37 -11.45
N LEU A 486 -18.71 9.08 -10.36
CA LEU A 486 -17.38 9.16 -9.75
C LEU A 486 -16.67 7.79 -9.61
N PRO A 487 -17.29 6.71 -9.11
CA PRO A 487 -16.59 5.42 -8.95
C PRO A 487 -16.05 4.85 -10.27
N ALA A 488 -16.79 5.02 -11.37
CA ALA A 488 -16.39 4.53 -12.69
C ALA A 488 -15.29 5.38 -13.34
N VAL A 489 -15.19 6.66 -12.98
CA VAL A 489 -14.08 7.54 -13.40
C VAL A 489 -12.83 7.25 -12.57
N VAL A 490 -12.98 7.18 -11.24
CA VAL A 490 -11.93 6.86 -10.28
C VAL A 490 -11.27 5.52 -10.60
N HIS A 491 -12.03 4.46 -10.89
CA HIS A 491 -11.47 3.16 -11.24
C HIS A 491 -10.55 3.21 -12.48
N ARG A 492 -10.94 3.96 -13.52
CA ARG A 492 -10.10 4.13 -14.73
C ARG A 492 -8.89 5.02 -14.47
N ALA A 493 -9.04 6.07 -13.66
CA ALA A 493 -7.92 6.88 -13.21
C ALA A 493 -6.91 6.05 -12.39
N LEU A 494 -7.39 5.13 -11.55
CA LEU A 494 -6.56 4.21 -10.78
C LEU A 494 -5.80 3.22 -11.67
N VAL A 495 -6.47 2.59 -12.64
CA VAL A 495 -5.80 1.70 -13.61
C VAL A 495 -4.73 2.44 -14.43
N PHE A 496 -5.03 3.65 -14.91
CA PHE A 496 -4.08 4.48 -15.66
C PHE A 496 -2.86 4.88 -14.81
N THR A 497 -3.10 5.38 -13.60
CA THR A 497 -2.03 5.87 -12.71
C THR A 497 -1.18 4.75 -12.11
N ASN A 498 -1.77 3.62 -11.72
CA ASN A 498 -1.02 2.43 -11.31
C ASN A 498 -0.11 1.92 -12.44
N THR A 499 -0.64 1.86 -13.68
CA THR A 499 0.14 1.46 -14.86
C THR A 499 1.33 2.40 -15.09
N ALA A 500 1.13 3.72 -14.94
CA ALA A 500 2.21 4.70 -15.04
C ALA A 500 3.26 4.56 -13.93
N VAL A 501 2.85 4.39 -12.66
CA VAL A 501 3.77 4.17 -11.53
C VAL A 501 4.60 2.89 -11.73
N LEU A 502 3.95 1.77 -12.07
CA LEU A 502 4.63 0.50 -12.34
C LEU A 502 5.62 0.62 -13.49
N ARG A 503 5.23 1.32 -14.57
CA ARG A 503 6.08 1.53 -15.74
C ARG A 503 7.36 2.29 -15.37
N LEU A 504 7.24 3.42 -14.65
CA LEU A 504 8.40 4.18 -14.19
C LEU A 504 9.31 3.36 -13.26
N ILE A 505 8.74 2.62 -12.31
CA ILE A 505 9.51 1.78 -11.37
C ILE A 505 10.26 0.64 -12.10
N ARG A 506 9.64 -0.01 -13.08
CA ARG A 506 10.22 -1.14 -13.82
C ARG A 506 11.19 -0.70 -14.93
N GLU A 507 10.85 0.32 -15.71
CA GLU A 507 11.59 0.76 -16.90
C GLU A 507 12.62 1.86 -16.55
N GLU A 508 12.18 3.04 -16.10
CA GLU A 508 13.06 4.20 -15.87
C GLU A 508 14.00 3.98 -14.66
N PHE A 509 13.44 3.60 -13.51
CA PHE A 509 14.23 3.38 -12.29
C PHE A 509 14.85 1.98 -12.23
N GLN A 510 14.49 1.07 -13.15
CA GLN A 510 15.03 -0.28 -13.31
C GLN A 510 15.07 -1.08 -12.00
N LEU A 511 13.93 -1.29 -11.35
CA LEU A 511 13.82 -2.09 -10.11
C LEU A 511 14.52 -3.47 -10.23
N HIS A 512 14.44 -4.13 -11.39
CA HIS A 512 15.13 -5.40 -11.67
C HIS A 512 16.66 -5.29 -11.70
N GLY A 513 17.22 -4.09 -11.94
CA GLY A 513 18.65 -3.80 -11.77
C GLY A 513 19.03 -3.72 -10.30
N VAL A 514 18.28 -2.94 -9.49
CA VAL A 514 18.53 -2.81 -8.05
C VAL A 514 18.39 -4.16 -7.33
N LEU A 515 17.37 -4.96 -7.64
CA LEU A 515 17.20 -6.30 -7.06
C LEU A 515 18.36 -7.25 -7.38
N ARG A 516 18.95 -7.15 -8.59
CA ARG A 516 20.18 -7.91 -8.94
C ARG A 516 21.39 -7.45 -8.13
N LEU A 517 21.58 -6.15 -7.94
CA LEU A 517 22.67 -5.59 -7.11
C LEU A 517 22.54 -5.99 -5.64
N VAL A 518 21.33 -5.97 -5.10
CA VAL A 518 21.02 -6.42 -3.74
C VAL A 518 21.37 -7.92 -3.58
N ASN A 519 21.02 -8.77 -4.54
CA ASN A 519 21.41 -10.18 -4.50
C ASN A 519 22.94 -10.38 -4.65
N ALA A 520 23.57 -9.66 -5.58
CA ALA A 520 25.00 -9.74 -5.85
C ALA A 520 25.86 -9.37 -4.63
N PHE A 521 25.53 -8.28 -3.94
CA PHE A 521 26.35 -7.70 -2.89
C PHE A 521 25.76 -7.86 -1.48
N LEU A 522 24.50 -7.49 -1.26
CA LEU A 522 23.89 -7.55 0.09
C LEU A 522 23.55 -8.99 0.53
N LEU A 523 23.36 -9.92 -0.43
CA LEU A 523 23.25 -11.36 -0.17
C LEU A 523 24.50 -12.15 -0.58
N VAL A 524 25.63 -11.48 -0.86
CA VAL A 524 26.94 -12.11 -1.11
C VAL A 524 26.94 -13.06 -2.34
N GLY A 525 25.96 -12.92 -3.24
CA GLY A 525 25.76 -13.83 -4.38
C GLY A 525 26.84 -13.76 -5.46
N TYR A 526 27.56 -12.64 -5.60
CA TYR A 526 28.61 -12.48 -6.61
C TYR A 526 29.97 -12.93 -6.07
N GLY A 527 30.18 -14.25 -6.05
CA GLY A 527 31.26 -14.93 -5.33
C GLY A 527 32.69 -14.48 -5.67
N ASP A 528 32.95 -14.12 -6.94
CA ASP A 528 34.28 -13.69 -7.41
C ASP A 528 34.74 -12.40 -6.71
N PHE A 529 33.82 -11.45 -6.55
CA PHE A 529 34.07 -10.21 -5.80
C PHE A 529 34.37 -10.48 -4.34
N TYR A 530 33.70 -11.46 -3.71
CA TYR A 530 33.98 -11.78 -2.32
C TYR A 530 35.30 -12.55 -2.14
N GLU A 531 35.71 -13.43 -3.06
CA GLU A 531 37.04 -14.08 -2.97
C GLU A 531 38.19 -13.07 -3.16
N LEU A 532 38.02 -12.08 -4.06
CA LEU A 532 38.95 -10.95 -4.20
C LEU A 532 38.94 -10.02 -2.98
N LEU A 533 37.76 -9.57 -2.55
CA LEU A 533 37.59 -8.59 -1.47
C LEU A 533 38.09 -9.14 -0.13
N ILE A 534 37.77 -10.39 0.21
CA ILE A 534 38.23 -11.04 1.44
C ILE A 534 39.76 -11.09 1.48
N THR A 535 40.40 -11.39 0.35
CA THR A 535 41.87 -11.38 0.23
C THR A 535 42.47 -9.98 0.42
N LYS A 536 41.82 -8.92 -0.08
CA LYS A 536 42.27 -7.53 0.11
C LYS A 536 42.01 -6.98 1.53
N LEU A 537 40.91 -7.39 2.16
CA LEU A 537 40.53 -6.92 3.50
C LEU A 537 41.22 -7.66 4.65
N GLU A 538 41.77 -8.85 4.42
CA GLU A 538 42.43 -9.69 5.43
C GLU A 538 43.51 -9.01 6.30
N PRO A 539 44.50 -8.27 5.76
CA PRO A 539 45.50 -7.55 6.57
C PRO A 539 44.93 -6.35 7.35
N ILE A 540 43.66 -5.98 7.11
CA ILE A 540 42.97 -4.85 7.74
C ILE A 540 41.98 -5.34 8.79
N LEU A 541 41.02 -6.20 8.41
CA LEU A 541 39.91 -6.66 9.26
C LEU A 541 40.30 -7.70 10.31
N SER A 542 41.50 -8.28 10.22
CA SER A 542 42.07 -9.15 11.26
C SER A 542 42.58 -8.37 12.49
N LYS A 543 42.41 -7.05 12.52
CA LYS A 543 42.65 -6.17 13.69
C LYS A 543 41.34 -5.96 14.46
N MET A 544 41.44 -5.46 15.70
CA MET A 544 40.27 -5.01 16.46
C MET A 544 39.55 -3.86 15.72
N SER A 545 38.22 -3.86 15.74
CA SER A 545 37.40 -2.92 14.97
C SER A 545 37.67 -1.46 15.32
N SER A 546 37.92 -1.15 16.60
CA SER A 546 38.35 0.18 17.06
C SER A 546 39.59 0.74 16.33
N ALA A 547 40.53 -0.13 15.94
CA ALA A 547 41.78 0.19 15.26
C ALA A 547 41.69 0.19 13.71
N VAL A 548 40.53 -0.17 13.13
CA VAL A 548 40.34 -0.19 11.68
C VAL A 548 39.85 1.17 11.18
N LEU A 549 40.50 1.69 10.14
CA LEU A 549 40.12 2.93 9.47
C LEU A 549 39.14 2.63 8.33
N LEU A 550 37.92 3.18 8.42
CA LEU A 550 36.86 2.97 7.43
C LEU A 550 37.20 3.52 6.04
N SER A 551 38.07 4.53 5.94
CA SER A 551 38.62 5.00 4.66
C SER A 551 39.36 3.88 3.95
N VAL A 552 40.36 3.27 4.59
CA VAL A 552 41.18 2.19 4.00
C VAL A 552 40.31 0.98 3.61
N VAL A 553 39.29 0.65 4.39
CA VAL A 553 38.30 -0.40 4.03
C VAL A 553 37.53 -0.02 2.77
N ARG A 554 37.07 1.24 2.67
CA ARG A 554 36.37 1.77 1.48
C ARG A 554 37.25 1.77 0.25
N ASP A 555 38.52 2.15 0.39
CA ASP A 555 39.49 2.20 -0.70
C ASP A 555 39.75 0.78 -1.26
N GLN A 556 39.84 -0.23 -0.40
CA GLN A 556 39.93 -1.64 -0.82
C GLN A 556 38.63 -2.17 -1.45
N VAL A 557 37.45 -1.77 -0.95
CA VAL A 557 36.16 -2.10 -1.57
C VAL A 557 36.06 -1.50 -2.98
N GLN A 558 36.41 -0.23 -3.15
CA GLN A 558 36.38 0.43 -4.46
C GLN A 558 37.44 -0.14 -5.42
N SER A 559 38.63 -0.50 -4.93
CA SER A 559 39.63 -1.23 -5.71
C SER A 559 39.15 -2.61 -6.16
N ALA A 560 38.47 -3.36 -5.28
CA ALA A 560 37.88 -4.66 -5.63
C ALA A 560 36.71 -4.55 -6.62
N LEU A 561 35.89 -3.48 -6.54
CA LEU A 561 34.85 -3.19 -7.51
C LEU A 561 35.45 -2.84 -8.89
N ALA A 562 36.45 -1.96 -8.92
CA ALA A 562 37.07 -1.48 -10.16
C ALA A 562 37.73 -2.60 -10.99
N GLU A 563 38.38 -3.57 -10.35
CA GLU A 563 38.96 -4.75 -11.01
C GLU A 563 37.90 -5.69 -11.59
N ILE A 564 36.64 -5.61 -11.12
CA ILE A 564 35.56 -6.52 -11.45
C ILE A 564 34.52 -5.93 -12.41
N THR A 565 34.37 -4.61 -12.44
CA THR A 565 33.65 -3.84 -13.47
C THR A 565 33.75 -4.41 -14.91
N PRO A 566 34.94 -4.77 -15.47
CA PRO A 566 35.03 -5.33 -16.82
C PRO A 566 34.33 -6.69 -17.00
N TYR A 567 34.15 -7.48 -15.93
CA TYR A 567 33.49 -8.80 -15.95
C TYR A 567 32.01 -8.72 -15.54
N ALA A 568 31.65 -7.74 -14.70
CA ALA A 568 30.32 -7.57 -14.11
C ALA A 568 29.25 -6.97 -15.06
N LYS A 569 29.40 -7.10 -16.39
CA LYS A 569 28.53 -6.50 -17.43
C LYS A 569 27.04 -6.90 -17.38
N HIS A 570 26.67 -7.86 -16.53
CA HIS A 570 25.30 -8.30 -16.29
C HIS A 570 24.63 -7.57 -15.10
N LEU A 571 25.37 -6.72 -14.40
CA LEU A 571 24.91 -5.82 -13.35
C LEU A 571 24.90 -4.37 -13.87
N ASP A 572 24.16 -3.51 -13.18
CA ASP A 572 24.19 -2.07 -13.41
C ASP A 572 25.43 -1.47 -12.73
N ILE A 573 26.45 -1.17 -13.54
CA ILE A 573 27.78 -0.72 -13.10
C ILE A 573 27.73 0.71 -12.55
N ASP A 574 26.89 1.59 -13.12
CA ASP A 574 26.81 2.99 -12.71
C ASP A 574 26.31 3.11 -11.26
N ARG A 575 25.47 2.16 -10.82
CA ARG A 575 25.01 2.04 -9.43
C ARG A 575 26.04 1.43 -8.46
N PHE A 576 27.22 0.99 -8.90
CA PHE A 576 28.27 0.55 -7.97
C PHE A 576 28.74 1.70 -7.06
N ALA A 577 28.61 2.95 -7.51
CA ALA A 577 28.87 4.15 -6.69
C ALA A 577 27.90 4.31 -5.50
N LEU A 578 26.76 3.62 -5.51
CA LEU A 578 25.82 3.58 -4.38
C LEU A 578 26.22 2.55 -3.30
N LEU A 579 27.15 1.64 -3.58
CA LEU A 579 27.61 0.64 -2.60
C LEU A 579 28.47 1.32 -1.53
N GLN A 580 28.04 1.15 -0.28
CA GLN A 580 28.74 1.69 0.89
C GLN A 580 29.20 0.54 1.78
N CYS A 581 30.33 0.76 2.46
CA CYS A 581 30.77 -0.11 3.54
C CYS A 581 30.64 0.65 4.87
N GLU A 582 30.23 -0.09 5.88
CA GLU A 582 30.06 0.39 7.25
C GLU A 582 30.82 -0.54 8.20
N LEU A 583 31.36 0.04 9.28
CA LEU A 583 32.08 -0.68 10.31
C LEU A 583 31.61 -0.17 11.68
N VAL A 584 31.02 -1.06 12.48
CA VAL A 584 30.65 -0.74 13.86
C VAL A 584 31.92 -0.81 14.72
N LYS A 585 32.42 0.35 15.17
CA LYS A 585 33.58 0.39 16.07
C LYS A 585 33.26 -0.28 17.40
N ASP A 586 34.10 -1.23 17.77
CA ASP A 586 33.98 -2.06 18.97
C ASP A 586 35.41 -2.45 19.40
N GLU A 587 35.67 -2.46 20.70
CA GLU A 587 36.98 -2.80 21.25
C GLU A 587 37.14 -4.32 21.52
N ALA A 588 36.01 -5.03 21.66
CA ALA A 588 35.96 -6.46 21.95
C ALA A 588 35.72 -7.34 20.71
N LYS A 589 35.68 -6.76 19.50
CA LYS A 589 35.43 -7.49 18.25
C LYS A 589 36.44 -7.17 17.16
N LEU A 590 36.75 -8.16 16.34
CA LEU A 590 37.53 -8.00 15.12
C LEU A 590 36.75 -7.19 14.06
N GLY A 591 37.47 -6.59 13.12
CA GLY A 591 36.86 -5.91 11.96
C GLY A 591 35.95 -6.84 11.15
N TRP A 592 36.30 -8.13 11.05
CA TRP A 592 35.50 -9.16 10.38
C TRP A 592 34.05 -9.29 10.90
N ASP A 593 33.85 -9.16 12.21
CA ASP A 593 32.54 -9.35 12.86
C ASP A 593 31.69 -8.07 12.90
N THR A 594 32.24 -6.95 12.41
CA THR A 594 31.63 -5.61 12.50
C THR A 594 31.47 -4.92 11.14
N PHE A 595 32.11 -5.45 10.09
CA PHE A 595 31.99 -5.01 8.69
C PHE A 595 30.62 -5.38 8.09
N VAL A 596 30.01 -4.43 7.37
CA VAL A 596 28.74 -4.62 6.64
C VAL A 596 28.78 -3.88 5.30
N MET A 597 28.35 -4.53 4.21
CA MET A 597 28.06 -3.86 2.93
C MET A 597 26.61 -3.39 2.90
N THR A 598 26.37 -2.17 2.43
CA THR A 598 25.04 -1.55 2.37
C THR A 598 24.82 -0.84 1.03
N LEU A 599 23.55 -0.67 0.66
CA LEU A 599 23.12 -0.02 -0.57
C LEU A 599 22.00 0.98 -0.22
N PRO A 600 22.33 2.22 0.18
CA PRO A 600 21.34 3.29 0.27
C PRO A 600 20.74 3.55 -1.11
N VAL A 601 19.48 3.14 -1.29
CA VAL A 601 18.73 3.34 -2.53
C VAL A 601 18.10 4.74 -2.49
N PRO A 602 18.23 5.57 -3.54
CA PRO A 602 17.62 6.90 -3.57
C PRO A 602 16.10 6.86 -3.83
N SER A 603 15.44 8.00 -3.63
CA SER A 603 14.08 8.25 -4.11
C SER A 603 14.01 8.05 -5.64
N PRO A 604 12.97 7.40 -6.19
CA PRO A 604 11.75 6.94 -5.52
C PRO A 604 11.82 5.53 -4.93
N LEU A 605 12.84 4.73 -5.27
CA LEU A 605 12.90 3.31 -4.89
C LEU A 605 13.16 3.07 -3.39
N ASN A 606 13.60 4.09 -2.65
CA ASN A 606 13.64 4.08 -1.18
C ASN A 606 12.27 3.82 -0.52
N ASN A 607 11.16 4.09 -1.21
CA ASN A 607 9.80 3.76 -0.76
C ASN A 607 9.47 2.26 -0.93
N ILE A 608 10.39 1.45 -1.46
CA ILE A 608 10.36 -0.03 -1.41
C ILE A 608 11.48 -0.51 -0.48
N PHE A 609 12.71 -0.03 -0.69
CA PHE A 609 13.90 -0.36 0.10
C PHE A 609 14.04 0.50 1.36
N ASP A 610 13.00 0.51 2.21
CA ASP A 610 12.97 1.32 3.44
C ASP A 610 13.98 0.86 4.51
N HIS A 611 14.23 1.69 5.52
CA HIS A 611 15.13 1.36 6.63
C HIS A 611 14.76 0.05 7.34
N GLY A 612 13.48 -0.36 7.34
CA GLY A 612 13.03 -1.66 7.83
C GLY A 612 13.65 -2.80 7.02
N ALA A 613 13.46 -2.78 5.70
CA ALA A 613 14.09 -3.72 4.77
C ALA A 613 15.62 -3.73 4.91
N MET A 614 16.26 -2.55 5.02
CA MET A 614 17.71 -2.47 5.16
C MET A 614 18.25 -3.03 6.48
N LYS A 615 17.49 -2.99 7.58
CA LYS A 615 17.86 -3.70 8.83
C LYS A 615 17.90 -5.22 8.62
N VAL A 616 16.96 -5.77 7.84
CA VAL A 616 16.92 -7.20 7.50
C VAL A 616 18.11 -7.58 6.59
N TYR A 617 18.36 -6.83 5.52
CA TYR A 617 19.52 -7.07 4.63
C TYR A 617 20.86 -7.01 5.37
N ARG A 618 21.07 -6.06 6.29
CA ARG A 618 22.29 -5.99 7.12
C ARG A 618 22.49 -7.25 7.98
N ARG A 619 21.40 -7.86 8.44
CA ARG A 619 21.43 -9.10 9.25
C ARG A 619 21.73 -10.33 8.38
N LEU A 620 21.10 -10.41 7.20
CA LEU A 620 21.39 -11.42 6.17
C LEU A 620 22.86 -11.35 5.74
N PHE A 621 23.36 -10.16 5.38
CA PHE A 621 24.74 -9.94 4.97
C PHE A 621 25.74 -10.50 5.99
N ARG A 622 25.58 -10.17 7.29
CA ARG A 622 26.50 -10.64 8.35
C ARG A 622 26.62 -12.16 8.42
N MET A 623 25.49 -12.89 8.30
CA MET A 623 25.48 -14.35 8.31
C MET A 623 26.15 -14.92 7.04
N MET A 624 25.72 -14.46 5.86
CA MET A 624 26.24 -14.88 4.56
C MET A 624 27.75 -14.61 4.44
N PHE A 625 28.19 -13.43 4.87
CA PHE A 625 29.58 -13.00 4.81
C PHE A 625 30.48 -13.79 5.78
N ARG A 626 30.02 -14.11 6.99
CA ARG A 626 30.76 -14.99 7.93
C ARG A 626 31.03 -16.37 7.31
N VAL A 627 30.02 -16.98 6.68
CA VAL A 627 30.16 -18.28 5.98
C VAL A 627 31.11 -18.15 4.78
N LYS A 628 31.00 -17.07 3.98
CA LYS A 628 31.90 -16.85 2.82
C LYS A 628 33.35 -16.55 3.24
N VAL A 629 33.58 -15.86 4.35
CA VAL A 629 34.93 -15.68 4.93
C VAL A 629 35.54 -17.00 5.35
N ALA A 630 34.76 -17.89 5.99
CA ALA A 630 35.20 -19.24 6.33
C ALA A 630 35.52 -20.09 5.08
N GLU A 631 34.71 -20.01 4.02
CA GLU A 631 34.93 -20.73 2.75
C GLU A 631 36.26 -20.30 2.07
N VAL A 632 36.52 -18.99 1.99
CA VAL A 632 37.77 -18.47 1.40
C VAL A 632 38.98 -18.79 2.29
N ALA A 633 38.83 -18.75 3.62
CA ALA A 633 39.89 -19.12 4.56
C ALA A 633 40.25 -20.61 4.48
N LEU A 634 39.26 -21.51 4.41
CA LEU A 634 39.47 -22.95 4.24
C LEU A 634 40.09 -23.29 2.88
N LYS A 635 39.67 -22.64 1.79
CA LYS A 635 40.35 -22.71 0.49
C LYS A 635 41.84 -22.36 0.59
N ARG A 636 42.19 -21.32 1.36
CA ARG A 636 43.59 -20.92 1.58
C ARG A 636 44.36 -21.91 2.43
N ALA A 637 43.78 -22.36 3.55
CA ALA A 637 44.39 -23.36 4.44
C ALA A 637 44.63 -24.70 3.71
N TRP A 638 43.68 -25.17 2.90
CA TRP A 638 43.88 -26.38 2.08
C TRP A 638 45.04 -26.23 1.07
N ARG A 639 45.15 -25.08 0.40
CA ARG A 639 46.31 -24.77 -0.46
C ARG A 639 47.63 -24.75 0.33
N GLN A 640 47.61 -24.29 1.59
CA GLN A 640 48.78 -24.35 2.48
C GLN A 640 49.15 -25.80 2.81
N ASN A 641 48.20 -26.66 3.23
CA ASN A 641 48.46 -28.07 3.56
C ASN A 641 49.21 -28.81 2.43
N VAL A 642 48.75 -28.66 1.18
CA VAL A 642 49.38 -29.26 -0.01
C VAL A 642 50.83 -28.77 -0.25
N VAL A 643 51.17 -27.57 0.24
CA VAL A 643 52.56 -27.06 0.27
C VAL A 643 53.33 -27.60 1.48
N LEU A 644 52.70 -27.71 2.65
CA LEU A 644 53.32 -28.28 3.85
C LEU A 644 53.72 -29.75 3.64
N ASP A 645 52.89 -30.58 3.02
CA ASP A 645 53.21 -31.99 2.71
C ASP A 645 54.46 -32.13 1.84
N ARG A 646 54.63 -31.21 0.87
CA ARG A 646 55.83 -31.13 0.01
C ARG A 646 57.06 -30.68 0.80
N LEU A 647 56.92 -29.72 1.71
CA LEU A 647 58.00 -29.24 2.59
C LEU A 647 58.42 -30.30 3.62
N ILE A 648 57.48 -30.97 4.28
CA ILE A 648 57.75 -32.08 5.21
C ILE A 648 58.54 -33.20 4.50
N SER A 649 58.24 -33.44 3.22
CA SER A 649 58.94 -34.41 2.39
C SER A 649 60.34 -33.97 1.96
N SER A 650 60.61 -32.67 1.81
CA SER A 650 61.91 -32.14 1.38
C SER A 650 62.88 -31.81 2.52
N VAL A 651 62.41 -31.49 3.72
CA VAL A 651 63.28 -31.17 4.86
C VAL A 651 64.13 -32.38 5.26
N GLN A 652 65.45 -32.20 5.30
CA GLN A 652 66.39 -33.18 5.85
C GLN A 652 66.30 -33.18 7.37
N ARG A 653 65.68 -34.22 7.93
CA ARG A 653 65.39 -34.41 9.35
C ARG A 653 65.48 -35.88 9.76
N THR A 654 65.63 -36.12 11.05
CA THR A 654 65.57 -37.43 11.70
C THR A 654 64.27 -38.16 11.33
N MET A 655 64.32 -39.49 11.15
CA MET A 655 63.17 -40.29 10.72
C MET A 655 61.96 -40.12 11.65
N GLN A 656 62.19 -40.13 12.97
CA GLN A 656 61.16 -39.95 14.00
C GLN A 656 60.50 -38.57 13.97
N GLU A 657 61.27 -37.50 13.74
CA GLU A 657 60.72 -36.15 13.57
C GLU A 657 59.82 -36.09 12.33
N ARG A 658 60.30 -36.61 11.19
CA ARG A 658 59.53 -36.64 9.94
C ARG A 658 58.20 -37.38 10.07
N SER A 659 58.16 -38.49 10.81
CA SER A 659 56.90 -39.19 11.10
C SER A 659 55.96 -38.35 11.97
N ALA A 660 56.47 -37.69 13.02
CA ALA A 660 55.63 -36.84 13.88
C ALA A 660 55.08 -35.61 13.13
N TRP A 661 55.89 -34.94 12.30
CA TRP A 661 55.43 -33.84 11.46
C TRP A 661 54.36 -34.28 10.45
N ARG A 662 54.49 -35.49 9.87
CA ARG A 662 53.48 -36.06 8.97
C ARG A 662 52.19 -36.44 9.70
N GLU A 663 52.28 -36.98 10.92
CA GLU A 663 51.13 -37.31 11.74
C GLU A 663 50.28 -36.06 12.02
N VAL A 664 50.89 -35.00 12.57
CA VAL A 664 50.18 -33.73 12.86
C VAL A 664 49.66 -33.05 11.59
N ALA A 665 50.37 -33.14 10.47
CA ALA A 665 49.88 -32.66 9.18
C ALA A 665 48.67 -33.47 8.68
N SER A 666 48.65 -34.78 8.90
CA SER A 666 47.55 -35.68 8.56
C SER A 666 46.30 -35.40 9.42
N ASP A 667 46.48 -35.29 10.74
CA ASP A 667 45.41 -34.91 11.69
C ASP A 667 44.75 -33.59 11.26
N ALA A 668 45.59 -32.58 10.98
CA ALA A 668 45.13 -31.27 10.55
C ALA A 668 44.53 -31.27 9.12
N HIS A 669 44.98 -32.15 8.22
CA HIS A 669 44.36 -32.32 6.91
C HIS A 669 42.96 -32.93 7.03
N LEU A 670 42.79 -33.95 7.88
CA LEU A 670 41.50 -34.59 8.12
C LEU A 670 40.47 -33.62 8.70
N LEU A 671 40.84 -32.88 9.75
CA LEU A 671 39.99 -31.81 10.32
C LEU A 671 39.67 -30.75 9.26
N GLY A 672 40.66 -30.33 8.48
CA GLY A 672 40.48 -29.39 7.36
C GLY A 672 39.47 -29.88 6.31
N LEU A 673 39.46 -31.16 5.97
CA LEU A 673 38.48 -31.75 5.05
C LEU A 673 37.06 -31.76 5.65
N GLN A 674 36.92 -32.11 6.93
CA GLN A 674 35.62 -32.14 7.61
C GLN A 674 35.00 -30.73 7.74
N LEU A 675 35.80 -29.74 8.15
CA LEU A 675 35.39 -28.34 8.21
C LEU A 675 35.03 -27.79 6.82
N ASN A 676 35.78 -28.15 5.78
CA ASN A 676 35.51 -27.77 4.39
C ASN A 676 34.24 -28.45 3.86
N HIS A 677 33.95 -29.70 4.22
CA HIS A 677 32.67 -30.35 3.92
C HIS A 677 31.50 -29.60 4.56
N PHE A 678 31.61 -29.25 5.84
CA PHE A 678 30.58 -28.51 6.57
C PHE A 678 30.29 -27.14 5.92
N VAL A 679 31.32 -26.30 5.76
CA VAL A 679 31.17 -24.92 5.27
C VAL A 679 30.66 -24.89 3.83
N ASN A 680 31.14 -25.78 2.94
CA ASN A 680 30.66 -25.81 1.55
C ASN A 680 29.19 -26.26 1.45
N ASN A 681 28.74 -27.21 2.27
CA ASN A 681 27.34 -27.63 2.28
C ASN A 681 26.41 -26.54 2.84
N LEU A 682 26.82 -25.85 3.92
CA LEU A 682 26.12 -24.70 4.48
C LEU A 682 26.03 -23.54 3.48
N TRP A 683 27.13 -23.18 2.83
CA TRP A 683 27.16 -22.16 1.77
C TRP A 683 26.26 -22.54 0.59
N SER A 684 26.35 -23.79 0.13
CA SER A 684 25.53 -24.30 -0.98
C SER A 684 24.03 -24.28 -0.65
N TYR A 685 23.65 -24.58 0.59
CA TYR A 685 22.27 -24.43 1.06
C TYR A 685 21.81 -22.97 1.02
N LEU A 686 22.58 -22.06 1.63
CA LEU A 686 22.25 -20.63 1.70
C LEU A 686 22.14 -19.97 0.31
N VAL A 687 22.98 -20.38 -0.65
CA VAL A 687 22.88 -19.89 -2.02
C VAL A 687 21.71 -20.55 -2.77
N ALA A 688 21.67 -21.89 -2.85
CA ALA A 688 20.83 -22.61 -3.81
C ALA A 688 19.40 -22.93 -3.35
N GLU A 689 19.15 -23.06 -2.04
CA GLU A 689 17.81 -23.37 -1.48
C GLU A 689 17.12 -22.14 -0.85
N VAL A 690 17.90 -21.08 -0.61
CA VAL A 690 17.42 -19.85 0.04
C VAL A 690 17.49 -18.66 -0.91
N CYS A 691 18.69 -18.22 -1.34
CA CYS A 691 18.82 -16.96 -2.08
C CYS A 691 18.29 -17.03 -3.52
N THR A 692 18.71 -18.03 -4.31
CA THR A 692 18.25 -18.19 -5.71
C THR A 692 16.75 -18.40 -5.79
N VAL A 693 16.20 -19.32 -4.98
CA VAL A 693 14.76 -19.62 -4.95
C VAL A 693 13.96 -18.38 -4.54
N ALA A 694 14.40 -17.65 -3.50
CA ALA A 694 13.74 -16.41 -3.10
C ALA A 694 13.78 -15.35 -4.22
N GLN A 695 14.92 -15.19 -4.90
CA GLN A 695 15.08 -14.23 -6.00
C GLN A 695 14.15 -14.57 -7.17
N ASP A 696 14.10 -15.84 -7.57
CA ASP A 696 13.22 -16.34 -8.63
C ASP A 696 11.74 -16.11 -8.33
N LEU A 697 11.32 -16.36 -7.08
CA LEU A 697 9.95 -16.10 -6.61
C LEU A 697 9.64 -14.60 -6.59
N LEU A 698 10.59 -13.75 -6.17
CA LEU A 698 10.41 -12.30 -6.12
C LEU A 698 10.30 -11.69 -7.52
N LEU A 699 11.15 -12.09 -8.47
CA LEU A 699 11.09 -11.57 -9.83
C LEU A 699 9.75 -11.89 -10.50
N LYS A 700 9.30 -13.15 -10.39
CA LYS A 700 7.99 -13.62 -10.89
C LYS A 700 6.81 -12.92 -10.20
N ALA A 701 6.94 -12.59 -8.90
CA ALA A 701 5.93 -11.81 -8.18
C ALA A 701 5.90 -10.34 -8.65
N VAL A 702 7.06 -9.69 -8.76
CA VAL A 702 7.20 -8.28 -9.19
C VAL A 702 6.69 -8.06 -10.61
N GLU A 703 6.83 -9.04 -11.51
CA GLU A 703 6.22 -9.04 -12.85
C GLU A 703 4.68 -9.05 -12.81
N GLN A 704 4.09 -9.78 -11.86
CA GLN A 704 2.63 -9.98 -11.75
C GLN A 704 1.89 -8.88 -10.95
N CYS A 705 2.62 -8.07 -10.18
CA CYS A 705 2.09 -6.95 -9.40
C CYS A 705 1.30 -5.94 -10.27
N ALA A 706 0.18 -5.43 -9.74
CA ALA A 706 -0.71 -4.47 -10.39
C ALA A 706 -0.68 -3.07 -9.75
N SER A 707 -0.11 -2.95 -8.55
CA SER A 707 0.10 -1.71 -7.80
C SER A 707 1.51 -1.64 -7.20
N MET A 708 1.88 -0.48 -6.64
CA MET A 708 3.12 -0.30 -5.89
C MET A 708 3.06 -1.02 -4.53
N ASP A 709 1.88 -1.05 -3.88
CA ASP A 709 1.67 -1.79 -2.63
C ASP A 709 1.82 -3.31 -2.81
N ASP A 710 1.46 -3.88 -3.97
CA ASP A 710 1.77 -5.28 -4.31
C ASP A 710 3.29 -5.52 -4.31
N ILE A 711 4.08 -4.58 -4.86
CA ILE A 711 5.54 -4.69 -4.89
C ILE A 711 6.12 -4.61 -3.47
N ARG A 712 5.65 -3.68 -2.63
CA ARG A 712 6.03 -3.62 -1.21
C ARG A 712 5.63 -4.90 -0.47
N SER A 713 4.46 -5.45 -0.74
CA SER A 713 3.96 -6.71 -0.15
C SER A 713 4.83 -7.91 -0.55
N ALA A 714 5.11 -8.08 -1.85
CA ALA A 714 5.97 -9.14 -2.37
C ALA A 714 7.42 -9.03 -1.87
N HIS A 715 7.96 -7.82 -1.76
CA HIS A 715 9.31 -7.57 -1.24
C HIS A 715 9.43 -7.87 0.27
N ASN A 716 8.44 -7.46 1.07
CA ASN A 716 8.37 -7.83 2.49
C ASN A 716 8.21 -9.34 2.69
N ALA A 717 7.39 -10.01 1.88
CA ALA A 717 7.23 -11.47 1.93
C ALA A 717 8.52 -12.22 1.55
N TYR A 718 9.27 -11.72 0.55
CA TYR A 718 10.61 -12.20 0.21
C TYR A 718 11.62 -12.02 1.37
N LEU A 719 11.60 -10.87 2.06
CA LEU A 719 12.45 -10.64 3.24
C LEU A 719 12.11 -11.55 4.41
N ALA A 720 10.81 -11.83 4.64
CA ALA A 720 10.37 -12.80 5.63
C ALA A 720 10.84 -14.22 5.29
N TYR A 721 10.67 -14.65 4.04
CA TYR A 721 11.14 -15.94 3.52
C TYR A 721 12.65 -16.12 3.69
N LEU A 722 13.44 -15.11 3.31
CA LEU A 722 14.90 -15.11 3.52
C LEU A 722 15.24 -15.20 5.02
N THR A 723 14.60 -14.40 5.87
CA THR A 723 14.88 -14.39 7.32
C THR A 723 14.55 -15.73 7.98
N GLN A 724 13.48 -16.40 7.53
CA GLN A 724 13.09 -17.71 8.05
C GLN A 724 14.11 -18.80 7.66
N ARG A 725 14.51 -18.87 6.38
CA ARG A 725 15.36 -19.94 5.86
C ARG A 725 16.87 -19.72 6.07
N SER A 726 17.33 -18.48 6.22
CA SER A 726 18.76 -18.16 6.48
C SER A 726 19.23 -18.46 7.91
N LEU A 727 18.48 -19.27 8.66
CA LEU A 727 18.71 -19.57 10.09
C LEU A 727 18.63 -18.33 11.00
N LEU A 728 18.08 -17.21 10.51
CA LEU A 728 17.93 -15.97 11.27
C LEU A 728 16.61 -15.88 12.07
N HIS A 729 15.70 -16.85 11.95
CA HIS A 729 14.50 -16.88 12.79
C HIS A 729 14.84 -17.03 14.29
N THR A 730 13.89 -16.72 15.16
CA THR A 730 14.00 -16.96 16.61
C THR A 730 14.24 -18.43 16.92
N ASP A 731 13.49 -19.29 16.25
CA ASP A 731 13.38 -20.71 16.58
C ASP A 731 14.65 -21.48 16.15
N CYS A 732 15.33 -20.99 15.11
CA CYS A 732 16.64 -21.50 14.68
C CYS A 732 17.82 -20.99 15.54
N ALA A 733 17.59 -20.45 16.74
CA ALA A 733 18.66 -19.86 17.56
C ALA A 733 19.73 -20.87 18.02
N THR A 734 19.34 -22.10 18.34
CA THR A 734 20.27 -23.19 18.70
C THR A 734 21.15 -23.57 17.50
N ILE A 735 20.51 -23.94 16.38
CA ILE A 735 21.15 -24.24 15.10
C ILE A 735 22.13 -23.12 14.68
N ARG A 736 21.72 -21.84 14.81
CA ARG A 736 22.58 -20.69 14.51
C ARG A 736 23.76 -20.59 15.47
N MET A 737 23.61 -20.90 16.76
CA MET A 737 24.72 -20.95 17.71
C MET A 737 25.74 -22.04 17.34
N ASN A 738 25.30 -23.27 17.06
CA ASN A 738 26.22 -24.35 16.66
C ASN A 738 26.95 -24.01 15.34
N VAL A 739 26.27 -23.34 14.40
CA VAL A 739 26.89 -22.83 13.17
C VAL A 739 27.93 -21.73 13.48
N GLU A 740 27.61 -20.76 14.35
CA GLU A 740 28.56 -19.71 14.74
C GLU A 740 29.77 -20.28 15.50
N ASN A 741 29.57 -21.26 16.39
CA ASN A 741 30.64 -22.01 17.06
C ASN A 741 31.53 -22.77 16.06
N THR A 742 30.94 -23.44 15.08
CA THR A 742 31.70 -24.14 14.03
C THR A 742 32.51 -23.16 13.18
N LEU A 743 31.97 -21.97 12.91
CA LEU A 743 32.70 -20.91 12.21
C LEU A 743 33.84 -20.29 13.05
N THR A 744 33.77 -20.30 14.39
CA THR A 744 34.93 -19.95 15.23
C THR A 744 35.98 -21.05 15.24
N ILE A 745 35.60 -22.34 15.26
CA ILE A 745 36.54 -23.47 15.13
C ILE A 745 37.29 -23.41 13.79
N VAL A 746 36.62 -23.05 12.68
CA VAL A 746 37.28 -22.81 11.39
C VAL A 746 38.35 -21.71 11.48
N ARG A 747 38.05 -20.60 12.17
CA ARG A 747 38.97 -19.48 12.34
C ARG A 747 40.21 -19.89 13.16
N GLU A 748 40.02 -20.66 14.21
CA GLU A 748 41.10 -21.18 15.06
C GLU A 748 41.95 -22.22 14.33
N TYR A 749 41.33 -23.15 13.60
CA TYR A 749 42.01 -24.08 12.69
C TYR A 749 42.90 -23.35 11.67
N CYS A 750 42.41 -22.29 11.01
CA CYS A 750 43.22 -21.48 10.09
C CYS A 750 44.39 -20.77 10.81
N GLY A 751 44.23 -20.36 12.07
CA GLY A 751 45.31 -19.83 12.91
C GLY A 751 46.37 -20.88 13.23
N SER A 752 45.96 -22.08 13.67
CA SER A 752 46.85 -23.21 13.92
C SER A 752 47.59 -23.67 12.66
N GLN A 753 46.99 -23.58 11.47
CA GLN A 753 47.67 -23.88 10.21
C GLN A 753 48.75 -22.86 9.86
N ALA A 754 48.49 -21.57 10.06
CA ALA A 754 49.51 -20.53 9.90
C ALA A 754 50.67 -20.73 10.89
N LEU A 755 50.37 -21.13 12.14
CA LEU A 755 51.38 -21.50 13.13
C LEU A 755 52.20 -22.72 12.68
N LEU A 756 51.56 -23.83 12.30
CA LEU A 756 52.21 -25.06 11.82
C LEU A 756 53.16 -24.77 10.65
N ALA A 757 52.71 -23.98 9.67
CA ALA A 757 53.52 -23.52 8.55
C ALA A 757 54.77 -22.74 9.01
N SER A 758 54.62 -21.84 9.98
CA SER A 758 55.75 -21.05 10.51
C SER A 758 56.77 -21.90 11.26
N LEU A 759 56.33 -22.92 12.03
CA LEU A 759 57.23 -23.81 12.77
C LEU A 759 57.98 -24.77 11.83
N LEU A 760 57.33 -25.23 10.75
CA LEU A 760 57.98 -25.99 9.68
C LEU A 760 59.09 -25.17 9.00
N GLN A 761 58.81 -23.91 8.64
CA GLN A 761 59.80 -23.00 8.04
C GLN A 761 60.96 -22.66 9.00
N ARG A 762 60.69 -22.48 10.30
CA ARG A 762 61.70 -22.15 11.32
C ARG A 762 62.54 -23.33 11.79
N GLY A 763 62.32 -24.53 11.25
CA GLY A 763 63.08 -25.74 11.61
C GLY A 763 62.90 -26.25 13.04
N SER A 764 62.15 -25.54 13.89
CA SER A 764 62.08 -25.76 15.34
C SER A 764 60.72 -25.33 15.92
N GLY A 765 60.20 -26.10 16.87
CA GLY A 765 58.91 -25.84 17.53
C GLY A 765 58.43 -27.04 18.36
N ASP A 766 57.61 -26.78 19.39
CA ASP A 766 56.98 -27.85 20.19
C ASP A 766 55.74 -28.39 19.47
N LEU A 767 55.96 -29.44 18.69
CA LEU A 767 54.93 -30.11 17.91
C LEU A 767 53.83 -30.76 18.78
N SER A 768 54.11 -31.05 20.06
CA SER A 768 53.12 -31.65 20.97
C SER A 768 51.98 -30.68 21.33
N THR A 769 52.30 -29.38 21.42
CA THR A 769 51.28 -28.33 21.66
C THR A 769 50.34 -28.20 20.48
N VAL A 770 50.87 -28.19 19.25
CA VAL A 770 50.09 -28.06 18.01
C VAL A 770 49.24 -29.32 17.77
N LYS A 771 49.76 -30.52 18.07
CA LYS A 771 48.95 -31.75 18.02
C LYS A 771 47.77 -31.68 18.98
N ARG A 772 48.00 -31.27 20.23
CA ARG A 772 46.93 -31.12 21.24
C ARG A 772 45.89 -30.07 20.83
N GLN A 773 46.30 -28.98 20.17
CA GLN A 773 45.38 -27.99 19.64
C GLN A 773 44.47 -28.58 18.55
N TYR A 774 45.01 -29.30 17.56
CA TYR A 774 44.19 -29.96 16.54
C TYR A 774 43.28 -31.05 17.10
N GLN A 775 43.73 -31.79 18.12
CA GLN A 775 42.88 -32.74 18.84
C GLN A 775 41.69 -32.04 19.51
N SER A 776 41.93 -30.99 20.32
CA SER A 776 40.84 -30.19 20.92
C SER A 776 39.88 -29.65 19.87
N LEU A 777 40.38 -29.04 18.79
CA LEU A 777 39.55 -28.49 17.71
C LEU A 777 38.73 -29.59 16.98
N THR A 778 39.19 -30.84 16.99
CA THR A 778 38.46 -31.99 16.44
C THR A 778 37.36 -32.45 17.40
N ASP A 779 37.69 -32.61 18.69
CA ASP A 779 36.72 -32.98 19.74
C ASP A 779 35.60 -31.92 19.89
N ASP A 780 35.99 -30.63 19.85
CA ASP A 780 35.08 -29.49 19.84
C ASP A 780 34.21 -29.49 18.57
N PHE A 781 34.78 -29.75 17.39
CA PHE A 781 34.02 -29.83 16.14
C PHE A 781 33.02 -31.00 16.14
N HIS A 782 33.41 -32.19 16.60
CA HIS A 782 32.50 -33.34 16.67
C HIS A 782 31.38 -33.13 17.69
N ARG A 783 31.67 -32.46 18.82
CA ARG A 783 30.62 -32.08 19.78
C ARG A 783 29.61 -31.10 19.18
N GLU A 784 30.07 -30.03 18.53
CA GLU A 784 29.18 -29.05 17.89
C GLU A 784 28.41 -29.66 16.70
N MET A 785 29.05 -30.52 15.90
CA MET A 785 28.42 -31.21 14.78
C MET A 785 27.33 -32.18 15.24
N SER A 786 27.58 -32.98 16.29
CA SER A 786 26.56 -33.86 16.88
C SER A 786 25.40 -33.06 17.48
N SER A 787 25.69 -31.96 18.20
CA SER A 787 24.66 -31.04 18.71
C SER A 787 23.84 -30.38 17.60
N LEU A 788 24.47 -30.07 16.47
CA LEU A 788 23.77 -29.52 15.31
C LEU A 788 22.90 -30.58 14.62
N LEU A 789 23.38 -31.82 14.49
CA LEU A 789 22.63 -32.89 13.85
C LEU A 789 21.40 -33.28 14.69
N THR A 790 21.53 -33.45 16.01
CA THR A 790 20.37 -33.75 16.87
C THR A 790 19.34 -32.62 16.85
N THR A 791 19.77 -31.35 16.89
CA THR A 791 18.83 -30.22 16.79
C THR A 791 18.21 -30.09 15.39
N LEU A 792 18.92 -30.44 14.31
CA LEU A 792 18.31 -30.55 12.98
C LEU A 792 17.31 -31.73 12.91
N GLU A 793 17.59 -32.86 13.54
CA GLU A 793 16.69 -34.02 13.60
C GLU A 793 15.41 -33.72 14.41
N GLU A 794 15.49 -32.95 15.49
CA GLU A 794 14.30 -32.47 16.22
C GLU A 794 13.49 -31.43 15.42
N GLN A 795 14.17 -30.53 14.69
CA GLN A 795 13.54 -29.37 14.06
C GLN A 795 13.09 -29.59 12.61
N HIS A 796 13.63 -30.57 11.86
CA HIS A 796 13.23 -30.81 10.47
C HIS A 796 11.76 -31.22 10.30
N VAL A 797 11.18 -31.86 11.33
CA VAL A 797 9.75 -32.23 11.39
C VAL A 797 8.86 -30.99 11.39
N HIS A 798 9.31 -29.91 12.03
CA HIS A 798 8.62 -28.62 12.10
C HIS A 798 8.95 -27.72 10.90
N PHE A 799 10.19 -27.81 10.40
CA PHE A 799 10.71 -26.97 9.32
C PHE A 799 11.28 -27.84 8.18
N GLY A 800 10.40 -28.28 7.27
CA GLY A 800 10.79 -29.14 6.14
C GLY A 800 11.89 -28.58 5.22
N PHE A 801 12.20 -27.28 5.29
CA PHE A 801 13.34 -26.68 4.59
C PHE A 801 14.71 -27.05 5.18
N LEU A 802 14.77 -27.52 6.43
CA LEU A 802 15.99 -27.99 7.09
C LEU A 802 16.39 -29.39 6.62
N ASN A 803 15.45 -30.19 6.10
CA ASN A 803 15.69 -31.56 5.63
C ASN A 803 16.80 -31.63 4.57
N PHE A 804 16.87 -30.64 3.66
CA PHE A 804 17.95 -30.56 2.67
C PHE A 804 19.32 -30.35 3.31
N LEU A 805 19.40 -29.50 4.34
CA LEU A 805 20.65 -29.22 5.06
C LEU A 805 21.09 -30.47 5.85
N LEU A 806 20.17 -31.12 6.56
CA LEU A 806 20.42 -32.38 7.27
C LEU A 806 20.91 -33.47 6.32
N LEU A 807 20.20 -33.69 5.20
CA LEU A 807 20.54 -34.68 4.18
C LEU A 807 21.92 -34.41 3.54
N ARG A 808 22.30 -33.16 3.31
CA ARG A 808 23.63 -32.82 2.78
C ARG A 808 24.76 -32.88 3.81
N LEU A 809 24.48 -32.53 5.06
CA LEU A 809 25.48 -32.60 6.13
C LEU A 809 25.80 -34.04 6.54
N ASN A 810 24.84 -34.97 6.46
CA ASN A 810 25.00 -36.35 6.94
C ASN A 810 24.53 -37.44 5.97
N PHE A 811 24.67 -37.22 4.65
CA PHE A 811 24.19 -38.14 3.59
C PHE A 811 24.62 -39.60 3.79
N ASN A 812 25.88 -39.82 4.22
CA ASN A 812 26.47 -41.13 4.47
C ASN A 812 26.36 -41.61 5.94
N ARG A 813 25.62 -40.91 6.81
CA ARG A 813 25.56 -41.13 8.28
C ARG A 813 26.89 -41.06 9.05
N PHE A 814 27.95 -40.58 8.41
CA PHE A 814 29.33 -40.51 8.94
C PHE A 814 29.45 -39.97 10.38
N TYR A 815 28.55 -39.09 10.81
CA TYR A 815 28.55 -38.47 12.14
C TYR A 815 27.63 -39.15 13.19
N HIS A 816 26.89 -40.22 12.85
CA HIS A 816 26.15 -41.01 13.85
C HIS A 816 26.99 -42.14 14.43
N ASP A 817 27.76 -42.83 13.59
CA ASP A 817 28.52 -44.03 13.99
C ASP A 817 29.73 -43.70 14.89
N SER A 818 29.96 -42.41 15.18
CA SER A 818 31.03 -41.90 16.05
C SER A 818 30.91 -42.34 17.52
N SER A 819 29.78 -42.92 17.94
CA SER A 819 29.67 -43.58 19.26
C SER A 819 30.28 -44.99 19.29
N ASP A 820 30.35 -45.68 18.15
CA ASP A 820 30.95 -47.00 18.01
C ASP A 820 32.35 -46.89 17.39
N THR A 821 33.28 -46.29 18.15
CA THR A 821 34.68 -46.04 17.76
C THR A 821 35.50 -47.34 17.65
N ALA A 822 35.18 -48.19 16.67
CA ALA A 822 35.79 -49.51 16.49
C ALA A 822 36.15 -49.87 15.04
N TYR A 823 35.39 -49.43 14.02
CA TYR A 823 35.51 -50.00 12.66
C TYR A 823 35.56 -49.03 11.46
N ASN A 824 35.36 -47.72 11.63
CA ASN A 824 35.30 -46.78 10.50
C ASN A 824 36.68 -46.27 10.00
N THR A 825 37.68 -47.16 9.92
CA THR A 825 39.00 -46.88 9.33
C THR A 825 39.51 -48.01 8.42
N GLU A 826 38.63 -48.65 7.65
CA GLU A 826 39.00 -49.44 6.47
C GLU A 826 38.59 -48.67 5.20
N PHE A 827 39.55 -48.49 4.27
CA PHE A 827 39.44 -47.73 3.03
C PHE A 827 40.33 -48.37 1.95
#